data_AF-A0A066XHN1-F1
#
_entry.id   AF-A0A066XHN1-F1
#
_cell.length_a   1.000
_cell.length_b   1.000
_cell.length_c   1.000
_cell.angle_alpha   90.00
_cell.angle_beta   90.00
_cell.angle_gamma   90.00
#
_symmetry.space_group_name_H-M   'P 1'
#
loop_
_entity.id
_entity.type
_entity.pdbx_description
1 polymer ?
#
loop_
_entity_poly.entity_id
_entity_poly.type
_entity_poly.pdbx_seq_one_letter_code
_entity_poly.pdbx_strand_id
1 'polypeptide(L)'
;MRLSFVLAAVAGASRVRAAAVFAHFMVGNTASYTDDTWRADIRLAKEAHIDAFALNMAHGEAVNEPSLERAFNVAKDEGFKLLFSFDYAGRGPWPKDTVISYMKKYASRGEYFKHSDGKPLVSTFEGPGSAQDWIEIKKQVSCFFIPDWSSEGAKPATELANGVADGLFNWAAWPWGPQDMDTYVDASYFQYLGKEKPYMMPVSPWFYTNMPGYNKNWLWRGDDMWHNRWIQVVYNKPEYVQIISWNDYGESHHIGPVYSHALEAFEVGKAPYNYADNRPHDGWRLTLPFWIDYYKTGKATVTQEGLVAWYRTSPAGACSDGGTVGNTASQLQMEFPPALVMQDKIFFSAVLAANAEATVTVGGRTYSPQWSSEPDGGVGVYHGSVSIEGQSGAVSVQISRRNRILARIDGPSFGSENCVNGLTNWNPWVGSSLVPGSVSATTPRSRSEQGCIKGTGAKGFTELCEFNCKYNYCPVSSCVCTAVGAPNKKPTELQKDGFPAKGRSENYSGLCSSACNLGYCPEEYCSPTPQPTIVPTVSEFLPPACTAGKGRAGYEDLTGLCSYACNFGFCPVHVCECTSQGGLNQPPGQVAGKTGKAVGGVNDEKLCAFACSRTWCPSDVCEAVDESKDDDDDDDDDEEQDPVDPSEACNVKDGTYFKGRMDRVGEYMRWFLMEPEYAATTGRQYITIVNLTPYPFKLTYKHSYQMDEFNWGDIPPGRARQNVAHYTERVNANPVDDNGEAYYDIGDTGKRFVVRATTHIPDTYPRRIVFDLSGMGKGQREYRVPEQEVPVTLVITGSDSFGFITSLSHGPGNWMNSIKEEIKHRRLLDVIMPGTHDSGMSKITGAILTGATESNTQTQGLNVYDQLRVGARWFDLRVSTVHEVVTGSYEYWVTHLNDEMADAPIGRSGEKFDDVVSEINRFTSENPGEVIILQFRYLVGVRNVPSKGPFYWDETIKNKFFDKLIEIKNRCGNLDKKIQDYTMDKLMSSNNGNGCVLIFLDTAHMKNIPEAKRISIEDGIYRRDAIDWTDAWPEKEDTKDVAEFAIDAWKRKTKFHVGQWISTPNPLTSTFLYSIQAIAVLPTNPALYWNGVNSISPTDFPNVLLVDYIGMVLLNDAKWDSLSAELYTLAIGLNLYTISENCDINKRRSPLLPSPKNQRRPPNPLVSQFNGIIFANGTTIEHPPPGFHPGRVEILRNGTVFSNGTVLKEDVPNPDFNSTSF
;
A
#
# COMPACT_ATOMS: atom_id res chain seq x y z
N MET A 1 29.93 -57.89 -7.85
CA MET A 1 28.75 -58.35 -7.09
C MET A 1 28.55 -57.40 -5.91
N ARG A 2 27.38 -56.73 -5.83
CA ARG A 2 26.80 -56.05 -4.65
C ARG A 2 27.74 -55.20 -3.75
N LEU A 3 27.91 -53.91 -4.08
CA LEU A 3 27.93 -52.85 -3.06
C LEU A 3 27.48 -51.47 -3.62
N SER A 4 27.93 -51.11 -4.83
CA SER A 4 27.74 -49.76 -5.41
C SER A 4 26.31 -49.35 -5.78
N PHE A 5 25.35 -50.28 -5.78
CA PHE A 5 23.95 -50.00 -6.15
C PHE A 5 23.03 -49.68 -4.97
N VAL A 6 23.48 -49.85 -3.71
CA VAL A 6 22.62 -49.64 -2.53
C VAL A 6 22.66 -48.18 -2.05
N LEU A 7 23.81 -47.51 -2.05
CA LEU A 7 23.88 -46.09 -1.65
C LEU A 7 23.09 -45.16 -2.59
N ALA A 8 23.09 -45.44 -3.90
CA ALA A 8 22.28 -44.67 -4.86
C ALA A 8 20.76 -44.83 -4.62
N ALA A 9 20.32 -46.03 -4.18
CA ALA A 9 18.92 -46.29 -3.89
C ALA A 9 18.44 -45.66 -2.57
N VAL A 10 19.30 -45.58 -1.56
CA VAL A 10 18.96 -44.93 -0.27
C VAL A 10 19.05 -43.40 -0.36
N ALA A 11 19.99 -42.85 -1.13
CA ALA A 11 20.01 -41.41 -1.42
C ALA A 11 18.87 -40.96 -2.38
N GLY A 12 18.34 -41.88 -3.19
CA GLY A 12 17.28 -41.61 -4.17
C GLY A 12 15.85 -41.66 -3.63
N ALA A 13 15.63 -42.09 -2.37
CA ALA A 13 14.29 -42.42 -1.85
C ALA A 13 13.92 -41.68 -0.55
N SER A 14 14.51 -40.51 -0.27
CA SER A 14 14.04 -39.58 0.77
C SER A 14 14.48 -38.13 0.50
N ARG A 15 14.05 -37.54 -0.63
CA ARG A 15 13.83 -36.09 -0.66
C ARG A 15 12.58 -35.77 0.16
N VAL A 16 12.72 -35.80 1.48
CA VAL A 16 11.74 -35.18 2.38
C VAL A 16 11.81 -33.68 2.10
N ARG A 17 10.79 -33.17 1.42
CA ARG A 17 10.65 -31.73 1.16
C ARG A 17 10.49 -31.06 2.52
N ALA A 18 11.44 -30.19 2.89
CA ALA A 18 11.56 -29.65 4.24
C ALA A 18 10.54 -28.52 4.46
N ALA A 19 9.27 -28.90 4.57
CA ALA A 19 8.16 -27.98 4.79
C ALA A 19 8.32 -27.24 6.12
N ALA A 20 8.45 -25.92 6.06
CA ALA A 20 8.60 -25.06 7.23
C ALA A 20 7.59 -23.90 7.22
N VAL A 21 7.28 -23.43 8.42
CA VAL A 21 6.39 -22.32 8.73
C VAL A 21 7.20 -21.33 9.55
N PHE A 22 7.52 -20.17 9.00
CA PHE A 22 8.13 -19.08 9.76
C PHE A 22 7.05 -18.09 10.19
N ALA A 23 7.31 -17.23 11.17
CA ALA A 23 6.50 -16.04 11.40
C ALA A 23 7.29 -14.79 11.10
N HIS A 24 6.63 -13.79 10.51
CA HIS A 24 7.10 -12.44 10.54
C HIS A 24 7.36 -12.01 11.97
N PHE A 25 8.38 -11.18 12.13
CA PHE A 25 8.60 -10.47 13.35
C PHE A 25 9.28 -9.14 13.04
N MET A 26 8.64 -8.03 13.35
CA MET A 26 9.20 -6.73 13.03
C MET A 26 10.00 -6.13 14.17
N VAL A 27 11.25 -5.80 13.84
CA VAL A 27 12.25 -5.27 14.77
C VAL A 27 11.96 -3.81 15.09
N GLY A 28 11.25 -3.07 14.23
CA GLY A 28 10.83 -1.67 14.47
C GLY A 28 10.23 -1.46 15.88
N ASN A 29 9.34 -2.36 16.27
CA ASN A 29 8.53 -2.29 17.52
C ASN A 29 9.32 -2.56 18.79
N THR A 30 10.53 -3.09 18.61
CA THR A 30 11.26 -3.74 19.69
C THR A 30 12.15 -2.78 20.45
N ALA A 31 12.00 -1.47 20.22
CA ALA A 31 12.76 -0.40 20.87
C ALA A 31 12.74 -0.51 22.41
N SER A 32 11.60 -0.93 22.98
CA SER A 32 11.43 -1.18 24.42
C SER A 32 11.42 -2.65 24.83
N TYR A 33 11.75 -3.60 23.94
CA TYR A 33 11.71 -5.03 24.26
C TYR A 33 12.83 -5.44 25.24
N THR A 34 12.46 -6.32 26.17
CA THR A 34 13.38 -6.99 27.09
C THR A 34 13.73 -8.40 26.60
N ASP A 35 14.73 -9.04 27.22
CA ASP A 35 15.04 -10.46 26.95
C ASP A 35 13.85 -11.35 27.27
N ASP A 36 13.07 -11.03 28.31
CA ASP A 36 11.88 -11.77 28.70
C ASP A 36 10.72 -11.57 27.73
N THR A 37 10.58 -10.38 27.12
CA THR A 37 9.60 -10.12 26.05
C THR A 37 9.88 -11.01 24.83
N TRP A 38 11.12 -10.99 24.32
CA TRP A 38 11.56 -11.89 23.24
C TRP A 38 11.41 -13.38 23.60
N ARG A 39 11.63 -13.74 24.87
CA ARG A 39 11.58 -15.13 25.34
C ARG A 39 10.14 -15.65 25.48
N ALA A 40 9.20 -14.81 25.88
CA ALA A 40 7.77 -15.14 25.88
C ALA A 40 7.29 -15.39 24.45
N ASP A 41 7.61 -14.47 23.54
CA ASP A 41 7.25 -14.53 22.12
C ASP A 41 7.79 -15.80 21.44
N ILE A 42 9.07 -16.11 21.60
CA ILE A 42 9.70 -17.31 21.03
C ILE A 42 9.07 -18.61 21.58
N ARG A 43 8.64 -18.64 22.85
CA ARG A 43 7.99 -19.82 23.44
C ARG A 43 6.59 -20.03 22.87
N LEU A 44 5.79 -18.96 22.83
CA LEU A 44 4.44 -19.00 22.27
C LEU A 44 4.46 -19.34 20.76
N ALA A 45 5.49 -18.93 20.02
CA ALA A 45 5.68 -19.33 18.62
C ALA A 45 5.97 -20.84 18.47
N LYS A 46 6.82 -21.40 19.35
CA LYS A 46 7.08 -22.85 19.41
C LYS A 46 5.84 -23.64 19.83
N GLU A 47 5.05 -23.14 20.78
CA GLU A 47 3.75 -23.72 21.16
C GLU A 47 2.75 -23.71 20.00
N ALA A 48 2.81 -22.69 19.14
CA ALA A 48 2.07 -22.62 17.89
C ALA A 48 2.69 -23.40 16.71
N HIS A 49 3.73 -24.23 16.92
CA HIS A 49 4.43 -25.05 15.91
C HIS A 49 5.14 -24.27 14.77
N ILE A 50 5.47 -22.99 15.00
CA ILE A 50 6.29 -22.16 14.09
C ILE A 50 7.78 -22.54 14.23
N ASP A 51 8.52 -22.60 13.13
CA ASP A 51 9.92 -23.05 13.09
C ASP A 51 10.94 -21.92 13.28
N ALA A 52 10.62 -20.70 12.85
CA ALA A 52 11.51 -19.53 12.94
C ALA A 52 10.73 -18.22 13.02
N PHE A 53 11.35 -17.16 13.57
CA PHE A 53 10.99 -15.79 13.18
C PHE A 53 11.82 -15.35 11.98
N ALA A 54 11.22 -14.54 11.14
CA ALA A 54 11.85 -13.91 10.03
C ALA A 54 11.77 -12.41 10.27
N LEU A 55 12.93 -11.89 10.67
CA LEU A 55 13.13 -10.60 11.28
C LEU A 55 13.20 -9.54 10.19
N ASN A 56 12.26 -8.62 10.23
CA ASN A 56 12.30 -7.42 9.42
C ASN A 56 12.74 -6.22 10.23
N MET A 57 13.32 -5.29 9.51
CA MET A 57 14.10 -4.15 9.91
C MET A 57 14.10 -3.24 8.68
N ALA A 58 13.54 -2.05 8.80
CA ALA A 58 13.63 -1.06 7.74
C ALA A 58 15.03 -0.42 7.77
N HIS A 59 15.53 0.05 6.62
CA HIS A 59 16.89 0.60 6.56
C HIS A 59 17.08 1.84 7.48
N GLY A 60 18.22 1.92 8.17
CA GLY A 60 18.59 3.09 8.97
C GLY A 60 17.85 3.27 10.29
N GLU A 61 17.08 2.28 10.76
CA GLU A 61 16.41 2.35 12.06
C GLU A 61 17.35 2.07 13.23
N ALA A 62 17.41 2.99 14.19
CA ALA A 62 18.29 2.90 15.36
C ALA A 62 17.98 1.72 16.32
N VAL A 63 16.84 1.05 16.14
CA VAL A 63 16.44 -0.16 16.88
C VAL A 63 17.07 -1.44 16.32
N ASN A 64 17.52 -1.45 15.06
CA ASN A 64 17.98 -2.65 14.37
C ASN A 64 19.17 -3.32 15.08
N GLU A 65 20.31 -2.64 15.19
CA GLU A 65 21.50 -3.17 15.87
C GLU A 65 21.25 -3.71 17.29
N PRO A 66 20.62 -2.96 18.23
CA PRO A 66 20.41 -3.44 19.58
C PRO A 66 19.41 -4.60 19.67
N SER A 67 18.32 -4.57 18.90
CA SER A 67 17.29 -5.61 18.99
C SER A 67 17.65 -6.90 18.26
N LEU A 68 18.40 -6.83 17.15
CA LEU A 68 18.91 -8.04 16.48
C LEU A 68 19.90 -8.80 17.36
N GLU A 69 20.79 -8.12 18.09
CA GLU A 69 21.66 -8.81 19.05
C GLU A 69 20.85 -9.43 20.20
N ARG A 70 19.78 -8.77 20.66
CA ARG A 70 18.89 -9.32 21.69
C ARG A 70 18.17 -10.58 21.19
N ALA A 71 17.51 -10.50 20.03
CA ALA A 71 16.75 -11.59 19.43
C ALA A 71 17.60 -12.85 19.24
N PHE A 72 18.80 -12.73 18.65
CA PHE A 72 19.70 -13.87 18.41
C PHE A 72 20.24 -14.50 19.70
N ASN A 73 20.46 -13.72 20.76
CA ASN A 73 20.88 -14.27 22.05
C ASN A 73 19.73 -15.05 22.72
N VAL A 74 18.50 -14.55 22.69
CA VAL A 74 17.35 -15.27 23.27
C VAL A 74 16.96 -16.51 22.45
N ALA A 75 17.00 -16.43 21.12
CA ALA A 75 16.72 -17.57 20.24
C ALA A 75 17.73 -18.72 20.43
N LYS A 76 18.99 -18.40 20.75
CA LYS A 76 20.01 -19.39 21.12
C LYS A 76 19.65 -20.17 22.37
N ASP A 77 19.24 -19.46 23.43
CA ASP A 77 18.87 -20.07 24.71
C ASP A 77 17.62 -20.97 24.58
N GLU A 78 16.62 -20.53 23.81
CA GLU A 78 15.37 -21.26 23.61
C GLU A 78 15.46 -22.33 22.49
N GLY A 79 16.57 -22.41 21.75
CA GLY A 79 16.77 -23.35 20.65
C GLY A 79 15.91 -23.07 19.41
N PHE A 80 15.50 -21.80 19.21
CA PHE A 80 14.65 -21.36 18.11
C PHE A 80 15.48 -20.94 16.88
N LYS A 81 14.82 -20.52 15.79
CA LYS A 81 15.47 -20.03 14.57
C LYS A 81 15.05 -18.63 14.20
N LEU A 82 15.96 -17.92 13.56
CA LEU A 82 15.79 -16.57 13.05
C LEU A 82 16.29 -16.51 11.61
N LEU A 83 15.68 -15.70 10.75
CA LEU A 83 16.23 -15.35 9.44
C LEU A 83 15.98 -13.88 9.14
N PHE A 84 16.65 -13.32 8.14
CA PHE A 84 16.46 -11.92 7.77
C PHE A 84 15.45 -11.75 6.66
N SER A 85 14.62 -10.74 6.84
CA SER A 85 13.70 -10.17 5.88
C SER A 85 13.94 -8.67 5.80
N PHE A 86 15.09 -8.28 5.28
CA PHE A 86 15.47 -6.86 5.14
C PHE A 86 14.35 -6.09 4.44
N ASP A 87 13.81 -5.02 5.03
CA ASP A 87 12.78 -4.17 4.39
C ASP A 87 13.42 -3.11 3.50
N TYR A 88 13.27 -3.34 2.20
CA TYR A 88 13.70 -2.50 1.09
C TYR A 88 12.74 -1.36 0.70
N ALA A 89 11.67 -1.04 1.43
CA ALA A 89 10.92 0.20 1.17
C ALA A 89 10.49 0.96 2.42
N GLY A 90 9.96 0.37 3.50
CA GLY A 90 9.47 1.12 4.68
C GLY A 90 10.42 2.21 5.18
N ARG A 91 11.73 1.97 5.07
CA ARG A 91 12.76 3.04 4.97
C ARG A 91 13.78 2.84 3.85
N GLY A 92 13.59 1.86 2.98
CA GLY A 92 14.29 1.75 1.70
C GLY A 92 15.22 0.58 1.49
N PRO A 93 15.68 0.34 0.25
CA PRO A 93 16.81 -0.50 -0.08
C PRO A 93 17.92 -0.28 0.92
N TRP A 94 18.10 -1.33 1.70
CA TRP A 94 19.34 -1.62 2.35
C TRP A 94 20.45 -1.52 1.30
N PRO A 95 21.37 -0.55 1.43
CA PRO A 95 22.49 -0.43 0.51
C PRO A 95 23.24 -1.75 0.46
N LYS A 96 23.60 -2.21 -0.74
CA LYS A 96 24.24 -3.52 -1.00
C LYS A 96 25.27 -3.92 0.06
N ASP A 97 26.18 -3.01 0.40
CA ASP A 97 27.27 -3.28 1.31
C ASP A 97 26.82 -3.38 2.79
N THR A 98 25.74 -2.69 3.17
CA THR A 98 25.05 -2.86 4.46
C THR A 98 24.42 -4.25 4.57
N VAL A 99 23.73 -4.73 3.52
CA VAL A 99 23.17 -6.10 3.45
C VAL A 99 24.28 -7.13 3.59
N ILE A 100 25.39 -6.95 2.86
CA ILE A 100 26.57 -7.81 2.91
C ILE A 100 27.20 -7.81 4.31
N SER A 101 27.27 -6.65 4.96
CA SER A 101 27.78 -6.51 6.34
C SER A 101 26.91 -7.29 7.34
N TYR A 102 25.59 -7.04 7.33
CA TYR A 102 24.62 -7.74 8.19
C TYR A 102 24.66 -9.26 7.95
N MET A 103 24.63 -9.70 6.69
CA MET A 103 24.67 -11.13 6.36
C MET A 103 26.01 -11.78 6.77
N LYS A 104 27.16 -11.11 6.58
CA LYS A 104 28.46 -11.61 7.07
C LYS A 104 28.50 -11.70 8.61
N LYS A 105 27.85 -10.78 9.32
CA LYS A 105 27.78 -10.76 10.80
C LYS A 105 26.93 -11.90 11.37
N TYR A 106 25.71 -12.09 10.87
CA TYR A 106 24.72 -12.96 11.52
C TYR A 106 24.52 -14.33 10.87
N ALA A 107 24.70 -14.50 9.55
CA ALA A 107 24.32 -15.73 8.85
C ALA A 107 25.17 -16.98 9.20
N SER A 108 26.28 -16.79 9.92
CA SER A 108 27.12 -17.86 10.46
C SER A 108 26.62 -18.43 11.80
N ARG A 109 25.74 -17.71 12.52
CA ARG A 109 25.17 -18.13 13.82
C ARG A 109 24.38 -19.45 13.69
N GLY A 110 24.34 -20.24 14.77
CA GLY A 110 23.66 -21.55 14.78
C GLY A 110 22.12 -21.44 14.81
N GLU A 111 21.66 -20.25 15.17
CA GLU A 111 20.29 -19.80 15.31
C GLU A 111 19.74 -19.29 13.97
N TYR A 112 20.61 -18.94 13.02
CA TYR A 112 20.20 -18.49 11.69
C TYR A 112 19.61 -19.67 10.89
N PHE A 113 18.40 -19.52 10.33
CA PHE A 113 17.71 -20.58 9.58
C PHE A 113 18.44 -20.90 8.27
N LYS A 114 18.50 -22.19 7.92
CA LYS A 114 19.23 -22.68 6.74
C LYS A 114 18.33 -23.54 5.87
N HIS A 115 18.39 -23.31 4.56
CA HIS A 115 17.73 -24.15 3.57
C HIS A 115 18.35 -25.56 3.56
N SER A 116 17.69 -26.52 2.90
CA SER A 116 18.08 -27.93 2.86
C SER A 116 19.48 -28.23 2.29
N ASP A 117 20.08 -27.28 1.57
CA ASP A 117 21.46 -27.37 1.06
C ASP A 117 22.52 -26.82 2.04
N GLY A 118 22.10 -26.31 3.20
CA GLY A 118 22.94 -25.74 4.25
C GLY A 118 23.22 -24.24 4.14
N LYS A 119 22.73 -23.55 3.09
CA LYS A 119 22.87 -22.09 2.98
C LYS A 119 21.92 -21.36 3.92
N PRO A 120 22.31 -20.20 4.50
CA PRO A 120 21.38 -19.32 5.21
C PRO A 120 20.24 -18.86 4.28
N LEU A 121 18.99 -19.00 4.74
CA LEU A 121 17.83 -18.49 4.00
C LEU A 121 17.69 -17.00 4.30
N VAL A 122 17.66 -16.17 3.25
CA VAL A 122 17.37 -14.74 3.38
C VAL A 122 16.18 -14.39 2.50
N SER A 123 15.33 -13.54 3.04
CA SER A 123 14.29 -12.85 2.31
C SER A 123 14.68 -11.37 2.19
N THR A 124 14.24 -10.71 1.13
CA THR A 124 13.87 -9.30 1.28
C THR A 124 12.41 -9.28 1.66
N PHE A 125 12.07 -8.40 2.59
CA PHE A 125 10.83 -7.70 2.40
C PHE A 125 11.06 -6.49 1.53
N GLU A 126 10.00 -6.03 0.87
CA GLU A 126 10.06 -4.90 -0.03
C GLU A 126 11.09 -5.10 -1.14
N GLY A 127 11.18 -4.15 -2.07
CA GLY A 127 12.16 -4.19 -3.15
C GLY A 127 12.29 -5.53 -3.91
N PRO A 128 11.58 -5.71 -5.03
CA PRO A 128 12.31 -5.97 -6.24
C PRO A 128 12.76 -4.58 -6.76
N GLY A 129 13.61 -3.79 -6.10
CA GLY A 129 14.66 -4.04 -5.11
C GLY A 129 16.03 -3.74 -5.68
N SER A 130 17.01 -4.53 -5.30
CA SER A 130 18.38 -4.34 -5.76
C SER A 130 18.99 -5.70 -6.07
N ALA A 131 18.82 -6.22 -7.30
CA ALA A 131 19.20 -7.60 -7.62
C ALA A 131 20.35 -7.79 -8.59
N GLN A 132 20.81 -6.73 -9.27
CA GLN A 132 22.20 -6.75 -9.71
C GLN A 132 23.07 -6.72 -8.45
N ASP A 133 22.62 -6.02 -7.40
CA ASP A 133 23.18 -6.16 -6.06
C ASP A 133 23.00 -7.60 -5.54
N TRP A 134 21.81 -8.24 -5.56
CA TRP A 134 21.70 -9.66 -5.16
C TRP A 134 22.57 -10.65 -5.97
N ILE A 135 22.92 -10.38 -7.24
CA ILE A 135 23.96 -11.15 -7.95
C ILE A 135 25.32 -11.02 -7.25
N GLU A 136 25.67 -9.84 -6.75
CA GLU A 136 26.91 -9.62 -6.00
C GLU A 136 26.82 -10.07 -4.53
N ILE A 137 25.72 -9.80 -3.83
CA ILE A 137 25.46 -10.23 -2.45
C ILE A 137 25.58 -11.76 -2.40
N LYS A 138 24.98 -12.50 -3.35
CA LYS A 138 25.09 -13.98 -3.42
C LYS A 138 26.49 -14.50 -3.78
N LYS A 139 27.35 -13.67 -4.43
CA LYS A 139 28.78 -13.98 -4.63
C LYS A 139 29.60 -13.74 -3.37
N GLN A 140 29.32 -12.67 -2.62
CA GLN A 140 30.04 -12.31 -1.40
C GLN A 140 29.58 -13.09 -0.16
N VAL A 141 28.32 -13.53 -0.13
CA VAL A 141 27.72 -14.36 0.92
C VAL A 141 26.85 -15.43 0.26
N SER A 142 27.26 -16.70 0.36
CA SER A 142 26.51 -17.80 -0.26
C SER A 142 25.23 -18.10 0.52
N CYS A 143 24.13 -17.45 0.16
CA CYS A 143 22.80 -17.61 0.75
C CYS A 143 21.80 -18.30 -0.20
N PHE A 144 20.67 -18.73 0.35
CA PHE A 144 19.49 -19.15 -0.38
C PHE A 144 18.47 -18.01 -0.30
N PHE A 145 18.13 -17.42 -1.43
CA PHE A 145 17.39 -16.17 -1.51
C PHE A 145 15.96 -16.41 -1.96
N ILE A 146 15.02 -16.27 -1.04
CA ILE A 146 13.58 -16.26 -1.30
C ILE A 146 13.04 -14.87 -0.91
N PRO A 147 13.19 -13.86 -1.78
CA PRO A 147 12.52 -12.58 -1.57
C PRO A 147 11.01 -12.76 -1.65
N ASP A 148 10.25 -11.85 -1.04
CA ASP A 148 8.99 -11.47 -1.68
C ASP A 148 9.41 -10.99 -3.06
N TRP A 149 9.03 -11.62 -4.18
CA TRP A 149 8.89 -10.85 -5.43
C TRP A 149 7.47 -10.89 -5.98
N SER A 150 6.48 -11.12 -5.11
CA SER A 150 5.05 -10.82 -5.26
C SER A 150 4.70 -9.85 -6.39
N SER A 151 5.40 -8.74 -6.35
CA SER A 151 4.96 -7.40 -6.66
C SER A 151 5.36 -6.91 -8.03
N GLU A 152 6.21 -7.70 -8.68
CA GLU A 152 6.43 -7.70 -10.11
C GLU A 152 5.32 -8.48 -10.80
N GLY A 153 4.53 -9.21 -10.02
CA GLY A 153 3.83 -10.38 -10.46
C GLY A 153 4.71 -11.59 -10.61
N ALA A 154 4.06 -12.74 -10.69
CA ALA A 154 4.72 -14.02 -10.52
C ALA A 154 5.66 -14.34 -11.67
N LYS A 155 5.27 -14.03 -12.92
CA LYS A 155 6.12 -14.28 -14.08
C LYS A 155 7.35 -13.39 -14.05
N PRO A 156 7.24 -12.06 -14.01
CA PRO A 156 8.40 -11.19 -14.19
C PRO A 156 9.39 -11.36 -13.05
N ALA A 157 8.89 -11.42 -11.81
CA ALA A 157 9.67 -11.79 -10.62
C ALA A 157 10.62 -12.96 -10.83
N THR A 158 10.16 -14.05 -11.47
CA THR A 158 11.01 -15.23 -11.68
C THR A 158 12.13 -15.03 -12.71
N GLU A 159 11.99 -14.04 -13.60
CA GLU A 159 12.91 -13.73 -14.69
C GLU A 159 14.00 -12.73 -14.26
N LEU A 160 13.73 -11.92 -13.22
CA LEU A 160 14.58 -10.80 -12.82
C LEU A 160 16.00 -11.16 -12.39
N ALA A 161 16.94 -10.28 -12.77
CA ALA A 161 18.39 -10.41 -12.66
C ALA A 161 18.90 -11.74 -13.26
N ASN A 162 18.33 -12.12 -14.41
CA ASN A 162 18.51 -13.43 -15.04
C ASN A 162 18.03 -14.60 -14.14
N GLY A 163 16.97 -14.37 -13.38
CA GLY A 163 16.35 -15.32 -12.45
C GLY A 163 17.16 -15.58 -11.17
N VAL A 164 17.76 -14.54 -10.58
CA VAL A 164 18.70 -14.68 -9.45
C VAL A 164 18.06 -15.17 -8.14
N ALA A 165 16.76 -14.96 -7.92
CA ALA A 165 16.03 -15.50 -6.78
C ALA A 165 15.96 -17.04 -6.86
N ASP A 166 16.26 -17.74 -5.76
CA ASP A 166 16.25 -19.21 -5.73
C ASP A 166 14.82 -19.77 -5.60
N GLY A 167 13.95 -19.01 -4.94
CA GLY A 167 12.50 -19.20 -4.88
C GLY A 167 11.82 -17.84 -4.90
N LEU A 168 10.48 -17.82 -4.90
CA LEU A 168 9.74 -16.61 -4.56
C LEU A 168 8.84 -16.88 -3.38
N PHE A 169 8.84 -15.93 -2.47
CA PHE A 169 7.69 -15.66 -1.66
C PHE A 169 6.83 -14.67 -2.43
N ASN A 170 5.55 -14.81 -2.22
CA ASN A 170 4.53 -13.87 -2.54
C ASN A 170 3.82 -13.62 -1.20
N TRP A 171 3.73 -12.45 -0.61
CA TRP A 171 2.94 -12.32 0.62
C TRP A 171 1.38 -12.29 0.36
N ALA A 172 0.87 -12.49 -0.88
CA ALA A 172 -0.56 -12.41 -1.28
C ALA A 172 -1.52 -13.41 -0.62
N ALA A 173 -1.88 -13.19 0.63
CA ALA A 173 -2.74 -14.14 1.32
C ALA A 173 -4.24 -13.99 1.03
N TRP A 174 -4.67 -13.08 0.15
CA TRP A 174 -5.69 -12.14 0.62
C TRP A 174 -6.96 -11.96 -0.23
N PRO A 175 -8.16 -12.14 0.39
CA PRO A 175 -9.44 -12.22 -0.31
C PRO A 175 -9.80 -10.99 -1.12
N TRP A 176 -9.82 -11.02 -2.45
CA TRP A 176 -10.59 -10.04 -3.21
C TRP A 176 -12.07 -10.28 -3.03
N GLY A 177 -12.84 -9.23 -3.24
CA GLY A 177 -14.20 -9.36 -3.69
C GLY A 177 -15.13 -9.97 -2.69
N PRO A 178 -16.35 -10.25 -3.16
CA PRO A 178 -17.19 -11.22 -2.53
C PRO A 178 -16.82 -12.63 -2.95
N GLN A 179 -16.66 -12.80 -4.26
CA GLN A 179 -16.06 -13.90 -4.98
C GLN A 179 -14.95 -14.59 -4.19
N ASP A 180 -14.76 -15.88 -4.43
CA ASP A 180 -13.91 -16.70 -3.59
C ASP A 180 -12.54 -16.10 -3.54
N MET A 181 -11.97 -15.92 -2.35
CA MET A 181 -10.53 -15.99 -2.14
C MET A 181 -10.12 -17.28 -2.88
N ASP A 182 -9.86 -17.29 -4.20
CA ASP A 182 -10.06 -18.50 -5.03
C ASP A 182 -8.88 -19.52 -5.04
N THR A 183 -8.09 -19.66 -6.13
CA THR A 183 -6.70 -20.19 -6.09
C THR A 183 -5.65 -19.63 -7.10
N TYR A 184 -5.91 -18.48 -7.75
CA TYR A 184 -5.32 -18.07 -9.03
C TYR A 184 -3.99 -17.27 -9.02
N VAL A 185 -3.68 -16.39 -8.05
CA VAL A 185 -2.31 -15.80 -8.01
C VAL A 185 -1.32 -16.75 -7.39
N ASP A 186 -1.71 -17.55 -6.41
CA ASP A 186 -0.91 -18.74 -6.07
C ASP A 186 -0.70 -19.64 -7.28
N ALA A 187 -1.73 -19.87 -8.10
CA ALA A 187 -1.55 -20.57 -9.38
C ALA A 187 -0.56 -19.87 -10.30
N SER A 188 -0.54 -18.53 -10.36
CA SER A 188 0.49 -17.78 -11.08
C SER A 188 1.90 -18.07 -10.54
N TYR A 189 2.09 -18.09 -9.22
CA TYR A 189 3.38 -18.47 -8.62
C TYR A 189 3.78 -19.91 -8.90
N PHE A 190 2.87 -20.88 -8.70
CA PHE A 190 3.13 -22.28 -9.04
C PHE A 190 3.38 -22.51 -10.53
N GLN A 191 2.76 -21.72 -11.42
CA GLN A 191 2.96 -21.78 -12.86
C GLN A 191 4.35 -21.28 -13.27
N TYR A 192 4.77 -20.11 -12.77
CA TYR A 192 6.00 -19.47 -13.24
C TYR A 192 7.27 -19.92 -12.49
N LEU A 193 7.20 -20.30 -11.22
CA LEU A 193 8.30 -20.98 -10.51
C LEU A 193 8.52 -22.43 -10.98
N GLY A 194 7.47 -23.04 -11.53
CA GLY A 194 7.47 -24.43 -11.97
C GLY A 194 7.72 -25.41 -10.83
N LYS A 195 8.63 -26.37 -11.05
CA LYS A 195 8.95 -27.45 -10.08
C LYS A 195 10.36 -27.35 -9.48
N GLU A 196 11.14 -26.36 -9.90
CA GLU A 196 12.57 -26.27 -9.59
C GLU A 196 12.88 -25.24 -8.50
N LYS A 197 12.07 -24.17 -8.41
CA LYS A 197 12.17 -23.13 -7.41
C LYS A 197 11.02 -23.26 -6.37
N PRO A 198 11.27 -23.12 -5.06
CA PRO A 198 10.20 -23.17 -4.08
C PRO A 198 9.31 -21.94 -4.14
N TYR A 199 8.01 -22.17 -3.94
CA TYR A 199 7.06 -21.16 -3.52
C TYR A 199 7.01 -21.14 -1.99
N MET A 200 7.26 -19.97 -1.40
CA MET A 200 6.80 -19.67 -0.05
C MET A 200 5.40 -19.08 -0.16
N MET A 201 4.46 -19.64 0.59
CA MET A 201 3.04 -19.32 0.44
C MET A 201 2.59 -18.38 1.54
N PRO A 202 1.85 -17.33 1.15
CA PRO A 202 1.24 -16.41 2.08
C PRO A 202 -0.13 -16.87 2.44
N VAL A 203 -0.48 -16.64 3.65
CA VAL A 203 -1.61 -17.14 4.39
C VAL A 203 -1.89 -15.80 5.29
N SER A 204 -2.83 -15.35 6.15
CA SER A 204 -2.75 -14.27 7.21
C SER A 204 -3.81 -14.40 8.37
N PRO A 205 -3.58 -14.09 9.68
CA PRO A 205 -4.39 -14.65 10.78
C PRO A 205 -5.57 -13.79 11.30
N TRP A 206 -5.32 -12.62 11.93
CA TRP A 206 -6.13 -11.34 11.72
C TRP A 206 -5.22 -8.92 10.13
N PHE A 207 -5.87 -7.69 9.99
CA PHE A 207 -5.31 -6.41 10.43
C PHE A 207 -6.29 -5.41 11.17
N TYR A 208 -6.04 -4.06 11.34
CA TYR A 208 -7.01 -2.93 11.63
C TYR A 208 -6.42 -1.47 12.00
N THR A 209 -6.68 -0.19 11.51
CA THR A 209 -5.85 1.09 11.84
C THR A 209 -6.16 2.66 11.75
N ASN A 210 -5.26 3.55 12.33
CA ASN A 210 -5.22 5.04 12.60
C ASN A 210 -3.88 5.93 12.36
N MET A 211 -3.54 6.65 11.24
CA MET A 211 -2.21 7.34 10.95
C MET A 211 -1.94 8.27 9.69
N PRO A 212 -1.18 9.40 9.81
CA PRO A 212 -0.40 10.20 8.74
C PRO A 212 1.21 10.55 8.52
N GLY A 213 2.39 9.88 8.94
CA GLY A 213 3.90 9.38 8.55
C GLY A 213 4.58 8.37 7.40
N TYR A 214 4.21 7.09 7.05
CA TYR A 214 4.39 6.23 5.84
C TYR A 214 3.14 6.20 4.93
N ASN A 215 1.83 6.14 5.40
CA ASN A 215 0.48 6.64 4.86
C ASN A 215 -0.94 6.01 5.29
N LYS A 216 -1.67 6.20 6.44
CA LYS A 216 -2.39 5.04 7.13
C LYS A 216 -3.81 5.10 8.05
N ASN A 217 -5.09 4.81 7.56
CA ASN A 217 -6.30 3.92 7.94
C ASN A 217 -7.14 2.94 6.87
N TRP A 218 -6.95 1.57 6.64
CA TRP A 218 -7.41 0.42 5.66
C TRP A 218 -7.99 -1.06 6.06
N LEU A 219 -9.28 -1.44 6.24
CA LEU A 219 -9.83 -2.78 6.75
C LEU A 219 -10.40 -3.90 5.78
N TRP A 220 -10.17 -5.26 5.93
CA TRP A 220 -10.65 -6.37 5.00
C TRP A 220 -11.23 -7.86 5.21
N ARG A 221 -11.04 -8.79 6.16
CA ARG A 221 -11.56 -10.21 6.25
C ARG A 221 -10.74 -11.10 7.15
N GLY A 222 -11.18 -11.20 8.39
CA GLY A 222 -10.80 -12.38 9.14
C GLY A 222 -11.94 -13.37 9.34
N ASP A 223 -13.15 -13.00 8.93
CA ASP A 223 -14.45 -13.55 9.32
C ASP A 223 -14.47 -15.09 9.48
N ASP A 224 -14.68 -15.90 8.43
CA ASP A 224 -14.51 -17.37 8.47
C ASP A 224 -13.02 -17.73 8.19
N MET A 225 -12.18 -16.73 7.93
CA MET A 225 -11.08 -16.95 7.00
C MET A 225 -9.90 -17.72 7.60
N TRP A 226 -9.66 -17.58 8.91
CA TRP A 226 -8.53 -18.25 9.60
C TRP A 226 -8.56 -19.76 9.39
N HIS A 227 -9.74 -20.31 9.21
CA HIS A 227 -9.94 -21.71 8.84
C HIS A 227 -9.68 -21.96 7.35
N ASN A 228 -10.10 -21.01 6.51
CA ASN A 228 -10.33 -21.19 5.09
C ASN A 228 -9.08 -21.42 4.24
N ARG A 229 -7.98 -20.66 4.36
CA ARG A 229 -6.74 -21.02 3.63
C ARG A 229 -5.88 -22.06 4.27
N TRP A 230 -6.03 -22.39 5.55
CA TRP A 230 -5.37 -23.61 6.01
C TRP A 230 -5.89 -24.84 5.26
N ILE A 231 -7.12 -24.81 4.70
CA ILE A 231 -7.61 -25.78 3.73
C ILE A 231 -6.79 -25.78 2.42
N GLN A 232 -6.37 -24.64 1.82
CA GLN A 232 -5.55 -24.67 0.58
C GLN A 232 -4.04 -24.61 0.77
N VAL A 233 -3.49 -24.22 1.91
CA VAL A 233 -2.13 -24.63 2.28
C VAL A 233 -2.04 -26.15 2.23
N VAL A 234 -3.04 -26.81 2.82
CA VAL A 234 -3.21 -28.26 2.80
C VAL A 234 -3.50 -28.81 1.39
N TYR A 235 -4.19 -28.07 0.52
CA TYR A 235 -4.47 -28.49 -0.87
C TYR A 235 -3.26 -28.31 -1.80
N ASN A 236 -2.70 -27.09 -1.85
CA ASN A 236 -1.66 -26.63 -2.77
C ASN A 236 -0.26 -27.13 -2.38
N LYS A 237 0.02 -27.35 -1.09
CA LYS A 237 1.27 -27.93 -0.55
C LYS A 237 2.53 -27.17 -1.01
N PRO A 238 2.67 -25.89 -0.64
CA PRO A 238 3.87 -25.10 -0.89
C PRO A 238 5.08 -25.68 -0.15
N GLU A 239 6.29 -25.23 -0.51
CA GLU A 239 7.49 -25.68 0.22
C GLU A 239 7.70 -24.92 1.52
N TYR A 240 7.39 -23.63 1.54
CA TYR A 240 7.39 -22.84 2.76
C TYR A 240 6.02 -22.19 2.94
N VAL A 241 5.70 -21.91 4.18
CA VAL A 241 4.60 -21.03 4.61
C VAL A 241 5.23 -20.00 5.53
N GLN A 242 4.63 -18.82 5.59
CA GLN A 242 5.04 -17.81 6.56
C GLN A 242 3.86 -17.36 7.44
N ILE A 243 4.07 -16.52 8.46
CA ILE A 243 3.08 -16.10 9.49
C ILE A 243 3.20 -14.62 9.92
N ILE A 244 2.40 -13.69 9.39
CA ILE A 244 2.40 -12.23 9.57
C ILE A 244 1.59 -11.96 10.83
N SER A 245 2.14 -11.27 11.82
CA SER A 245 3.37 -11.71 12.47
C SER A 245 3.00 -12.54 13.68
N TRP A 246 4.07 -12.98 14.30
CA TRP A 246 4.22 -12.71 15.71
C TRP A 246 3.77 -11.35 16.34
N ASN A 247 4.57 -10.27 16.31
CA ASN A 247 4.63 -9.24 17.35
C ASN A 247 4.09 -7.85 17.01
N ASP A 248 3.27 -7.70 15.99
CA ASP A 248 3.03 -6.35 15.51
C ASP A 248 1.64 -5.92 16.00
N TYR A 249 1.54 -4.74 16.61
CA TYR A 249 0.60 -4.52 17.73
C TYR A 249 -0.47 -3.47 17.59
N GLY A 250 -0.05 -2.23 17.61
CA GLY A 250 -0.75 -1.24 16.85
C GLY A 250 -0.71 -1.58 15.39
N GLU A 251 0.34 -2.28 15.01
CA GLU A 251 0.32 -3.18 13.90
C GLU A 251 -0.34 -4.51 14.13
N SER A 252 -1.55 -4.59 14.71
CA SER A 252 -2.24 -5.78 15.29
C SER A 252 -2.26 -7.14 14.56
N HIS A 253 -1.41 -7.37 13.56
CA HIS A 253 -0.77 -8.61 13.10
C HIS A 253 -0.95 -9.77 14.03
N HIS A 254 -0.59 -9.46 15.27
CA HIS A 254 -0.06 -10.40 16.19
C HIS A 254 -1.00 -11.58 16.36
N ILE A 255 -0.51 -12.74 15.96
CA ILE A 255 -0.85 -13.93 16.73
C ILE A 255 -0.05 -13.94 18.05
N GLY A 256 0.93 -13.06 18.26
CA GLY A 256 1.61 -12.80 19.53
C GLY A 256 0.79 -11.99 20.55
N PRO A 257 1.34 -11.65 21.73
CA PRO A 257 0.62 -10.88 22.77
C PRO A 257 0.85 -9.38 22.62
N VAL A 258 -0.18 -8.52 22.73
CA VAL A 258 -0.03 -7.05 22.74
C VAL A 258 0.78 -6.59 23.95
N TYR A 259 1.89 -5.87 23.71
CA TYR A 259 2.67 -5.22 24.77
C TYR A 259 2.53 -3.70 24.71
N SER A 260 2.05 -3.08 25.79
CA SER A 260 1.82 -1.62 25.87
C SER A 260 3.04 -0.73 25.62
N HIS A 261 4.26 -1.28 25.71
CA HIS A 261 5.53 -0.59 25.45
C HIS A 261 6.07 -0.81 24.02
N ALA A 262 5.43 -1.68 23.24
CA ALA A 262 5.73 -1.92 21.82
C ALA A 262 4.69 -1.24 20.92
N LEU A 263 4.07 -0.19 21.48
CA LEU A 263 3.03 0.62 20.88
C LEU A 263 3.58 1.99 20.44
N GLU A 264 4.90 2.10 20.24
CA GLU A 264 5.55 3.36 19.83
C GLU A 264 5.03 3.82 18.48
N ALA A 265 4.86 2.91 17.54
CA ALA A 265 4.31 3.28 16.25
C ALA A 265 2.79 3.47 16.27
N PHE A 266 2.16 3.64 17.43
CA PHE A 266 0.89 4.40 17.57
C PHE A 266 1.12 5.88 17.66
N GLU A 267 2.22 6.23 18.29
CA GLU A 267 2.62 7.61 18.33
C GLU A 267 3.26 7.90 17.00
N VAL A 268 4.39 7.28 16.68
CA VAL A 268 5.08 7.42 15.38
C VAL A 268 4.12 7.11 14.24
N GLY A 269 3.14 6.26 14.56
CA GLY A 269 1.89 6.16 13.86
C GLY A 269 0.66 6.88 14.40
N LYS A 270 0.71 8.21 14.40
CA LYS A 270 -0.38 9.20 14.38
C LYS A 270 -1.81 8.73 14.69
N ALA A 271 -1.93 8.12 15.87
CA ALA A 271 -3.16 7.52 16.38
C ALA A 271 -3.61 8.22 17.67
N PRO A 272 -4.51 9.22 17.59
CA PRO A 272 -5.07 9.86 18.78
C PRO A 272 -5.95 8.92 19.63
N TYR A 273 -6.21 7.69 19.16
CA TYR A 273 -6.35 6.55 20.08
C TYR A 273 -5.82 5.22 19.50
N ASN A 274 -5.67 4.30 20.43
CA ASN A 274 -5.15 2.95 20.31
C ASN A 274 -6.29 1.93 20.28
N TYR A 275 -6.39 1.09 19.24
CA TYR A 275 -7.36 -0.01 19.17
C TYR A 275 -6.74 -1.40 19.29
N ALA A 276 -5.42 -1.55 19.44
CA ALA A 276 -4.94 -2.79 20.04
C ALA A 276 -5.38 -2.88 21.52
N ASP A 277 -5.74 -1.73 22.10
CA ASP A 277 -6.26 -1.62 23.45
C ASP A 277 -7.53 -2.46 23.61
N ASN A 278 -7.44 -3.39 24.55
CA ASN A 278 -8.41 -4.47 24.75
C ASN A 278 -8.79 -5.22 23.46
N ARG A 279 -7.83 -5.48 22.56
CA ARG A 279 -7.97 -6.38 21.40
C ARG A 279 -6.87 -7.43 21.39
N PRO A 280 -6.94 -8.41 22.31
CA PRO A 280 -6.06 -9.57 22.27
C PRO A 280 -6.40 -10.39 21.03
N HIS A 281 -5.42 -10.67 20.20
CA HIS A 281 -5.53 -11.51 19.00
C HIS A 281 -4.88 -12.88 19.15
N ASP A 282 -4.18 -13.07 20.26
CA ASP A 282 -3.35 -14.21 20.59
C ASP A 282 -4.13 -15.54 20.66
N GLY A 283 -5.46 -15.45 20.86
CA GLY A 283 -6.41 -16.55 20.80
C GLY A 283 -6.47 -17.28 19.46
N TRP A 284 -6.09 -16.64 18.33
CA TRP A 284 -6.05 -17.35 17.05
C TRP A 284 -5.03 -18.48 17.02
N ARG A 285 -3.90 -18.37 17.74
CA ARG A 285 -2.87 -19.44 17.81
C ARG A 285 -3.44 -20.82 18.16
N LEU A 286 -4.59 -20.89 18.81
CA LEU A 286 -5.28 -22.12 19.21
C LEU A 286 -5.44 -23.13 18.06
N THR A 287 -5.63 -22.69 16.81
CA THR A 287 -5.82 -23.60 15.66
C THR A 287 -4.50 -24.02 14.99
N LEU A 288 -3.40 -23.28 15.19
CA LEU A 288 -2.16 -23.44 14.45
C LEU A 288 -1.49 -24.82 14.59
N PRO A 289 -1.36 -25.42 15.78
CA PRO A 289 -0.73 -26.74 15.92
C PRO A 289 -1.40 -27.81 15.06
N PHE A 290 -2.73 -27.81 14.98
CA PHE A 290 -3.46 -28.73 14.11
C PHE A 290 -3.17 -28.44 12.63
N TRP A 291 -3.28 -27.17 12.22
CA TRP A 291 -3.15 -26.81 10.82
C TRP A 291 -1.73 -26.98 10.26
N ILE A 292 -0.71 -26.62 11.03
CA ILE A 292 0.69 -26.76 10.65
C ILE A 292 1.09 -28.24 10.55
N ASP A 293 0.67 -29.08 11.50
CA ASP A 293 0.90 -30.53 11.42
C ASP A 293 0.18 -31.15 10.20
N TYR A 294 -1.05 -30.70 9.93
CA TYR A 294 -1.85 -31.17 8.80
C TYR A 294 -1.30 -30.69 7.46
N TYR A 295 -0.67 -29.51 7.39
CA TYR A 295 0.11 -29.03 6.25
C TYR A 295 1.41 -29.84 6.06
N LYS A 296 2.26 -29.91 7.10
CA LYS A 296 3.58 -30.55 7.03
C LYS A 296 3.51 -32.05 6.75
N THR A 297 2.53 -32.77 7.31
CA THR A 297 2.49 -34.25 7.26
C THR A 297 1.28 -34.83 6.52
N GLY A 298 0.17 -34.09 6.42
CA GLY A 298 -1.11 -34.61 5.92
C GLY A 298 -1.89 -35.48 6.89
N LYS A 299 -1.49 -35.48 8.17
CA LYS A 299 -2.33 -35.84 9.31
C LYS A 299 -2.13 -34.83 10.44
N ALA A 300 -3.11 -34.71 11.32
CA ALA A 300 -2.94 -33.99 12.58
C ALA A 300 -3.71 -34.71 13.68
N THR A 301 -3.30 -34.52 14.94
CA THR A 301 -3.96 -35.08 16.12
C THR A 301 -4.46 -33.95 17.00
N VAL A 302 -5.77 -33.88 17.19
CA VAL A 302 -6.39 -33.04 18.21
C VAL A 302 -6.07 -33.66 19.57
N THR A 303 -5.19 -32.99 20.31
CA THR A 303 -4.73 -33.36 21.67
C THR A 303 -5.48 -32.60 22.77
N GLN A 304 -6.05 -31.44 22.43
CA GLN A 304 -6.96 -30.66 23.27
C GLN A 304 -8.06 -30.08 22.37
N GLU A 305 -9.30 -30.10 22.84
CA GLU A 305 -10.39 -29.39 22.15
C GLU A 305 -10.39 -27.91 22.58
N GLY A 306 -10.80 -27.00 21.70
CA GLY A 306 -10.82 -25.59 22.02
C GLY A 306 -11.70 -24.77 21.08
N LEU A 307 -12.22 -23.67 21.60
CA LEU A 307 -13.02 -22.69 20.87
C LEU A 307 -12.21 -21.39 20.77
N VAL A 308 -12.23 -20.76 19.59
CA VAL A 308 -11.77 -19.38 19.38
C VAL A 308 -12.90 -18.64 18.69
N ALA A 309 -13.22 -17.43 19.16
CA ALA A 309 -14.30 -16.62 18.64
C ALA A 309 -13.87 -15.16 18.57
N TRP A 310 -14.28 -14.49 17.50
CA TRP A 310 -13.87 -13.12 17.20
C TRP A 310 -15.01 -12.35 16.55
N TYR A 311 -15.05 -11.05 16.81
CA TYR A 311 -16.06 -10.12 16.31
C TYR A 311 -15.71 -8.69 16.76
N ARG A 312 -16.27 -7.68 16.10
CA ARG A 312 -16.20 -6.29 16.59
C ARG A 312 -16.89 -6.14 17.94
N THR A 313 -16.29 -5.39 18.85
CA THR A 313 -16.89 -5.02 20.14
C THR A 313 -18.07 -4.06 20.03
N SER A 314 -18.72 -3.95 18.88
CA SER A 314 -19.90 -3.12 18.72
C SER A 314 -20.69 -3.48 17.47
N PRO A 315 -22.00 -3.16 17.42
CA PRO A 315 -22.58 -2.59 16.24
C PRO A 315 -21.74 -1.36 15.94
N ALA A 316 -21.11 -1.43 14.78
CA ALA A 316 -20.10 -0.53 14.29
C ALA A 316 -20.61 0.90 14.04
N GLY A 317 -20.73 1.41 12.80
CA GLY A 317 -20.79 2.85 12.45
C GLY A 317 -21.92 3.74 12.99
N ALA A 318 -22.62 3.29 14.03
CA ALA A 318 -23.60 4.00 14.83
C ALA A 318 -23.10 5.26 15.60
N CYS A 319 -21.93 5.82 15.27
CA CYS A 319 -21.57 7.21 15.61
C CYS A 319 -21.12 7.93 14.31
N SER A 320 -20.16 8.86 14.37
CA SER A 320 -19.43 9.28 13.18
C SER A 320 -18.54 8.14 12.77
N ASP A 321 -19.16 7.23 12.10
CA ASP A 321 -18.66 6.95 10.80
C ASP A 321 -17.79 8.12 10.17
N GLY A 322 -18.29 9.27 9.68
CA GLY A 322 -17.80 10.04 8.48
C GLY A 322 -16.48 10.84 8.34
N GLY A 323 -15.56 10.47 7.39
CA GLY A 323 -15.43 9.08 6.92
C GLY A 323 -14.38 8.49 5.96
N THR A 324 -14.32 7.17 5.83
CA THR A 324 -13.29 6.43 5.08
C THR A 324 -14.01 5.07 4.70
N VAL A 325 -14.08 4.47 3.48
CA VAL A 325 -14.75 3.11 3.32
C VAL A 325 -13.82 1.94 3.61
N GLY A 326 -14.29 0.69 3.57
CA GLY A 326 -13.58 -0.48 4.05
C GLY A 326 -13.22 -1.62 3.11
N ASN A 327 -12.61 -1.33 1.98
CA ASN A 327 -12.57 -2.11 0.77
C ASN A 327 -12.70 -1.05 -0.29
N THR A 328 -11.54 -0.62 -0.77
CA THR A 328 -11.40 0.58 -1.53
C THR A 328 -10.08 0.73 -2.26
N ALA A 329 -9.96 1.36 -3.40
CA ALA A 329 -8.75 2.04 -3.83
C ALA A 329 -7.35 1.48 -3.60
N SER A 330 -6.54 2.04 -2.68
CA SER A 330 -5.06 2.07 -2.58
C SER A 330 -4.18 0.85 -2.66
N GLN A 331 -4.45 0.04 -3.65
CA GLN A 331 -3.41 -0.68 -4.31
C GLN A 331 -3.64 -0.78 -5.84
N LEU A 332 -4.67 -0.14 -6.37
CA LEU A 332 -5.49 -0.58 -7.48
C LEU A 332 -6.39 -1.56 -6.77
N GLN A 333 -7.64 -1.16 -6.55
CA GLN A 333 -8.76 -2.02 -6.23
C GLN A 333 -10.10 -1.26 -6.27
N MET A 334 -11.19 -1.94 -6.63
CA MET A 334 -12.41 -1.39 -7.19
C MET A 334 -13.61 -1.89 -6.41
N GLU A 335 -14.50 -1.01 -5.96
CA GLU A 335 -14.79 -1.00 -4.56
C GLU A 335 -16.24 -1.02 -4.13
N PHE A 336 -16.49 -0.89 -2.82
CA PHE A 336 -17.81 -1.03 -2.25
C PHE A 336 -18.21 0.02 -1.21
N PRO A 337 -19.46 0.02 -0.73
CA PRO A 337 -19.92 0.98 0.27
C PRO A 337 -20.21 0.31 1.58
N PRO A 338 -19.65 0.77 2.68
CA PRO A 338 -19.96 0.32 4.02
C PRO A 338 -19.82 -1.15 4.39
N ALA A 339 -20.14 -1.42 5.65
CA ALA A 339 -19.91 -2.66 6.38
C ALA A 339 -20.45 -4.06 5.89
N LEU A 340 -20.32 -4.51 4.61
CA LEU A 340 -20.36 -5.96 4.25
C LEU A 340 -18.97 -6.52 4.47
N VAL A 341 -18.69 -6.80 5.73
CA VAL A 341 -17.32 -7.10 6.17
C VAL A 341 -17.34 -8.18 7.21
N MET A 342 -16.88 -7.90 8.43
CA MET A 342 -17.79 -8.22 9.51
C MET A 342 -18.99 -7.34 9.23
N GLN A 343 -19.96 -7.88 8.51
CA GLN A 343 -21.32 -7.60 8.90
C GLN A 343 -21.39 -7.88 10.41
N ASP A 344 -22.46 -7.46 11.06
CA ASP A 344 -22.60 -7.80 12.47
C ASP A 344 -22.76 -9.32 12.59
N LYS A 345 -21.64 -10.00 12.81
CA LYS A 345 -21.52 -11.44 12.94
C LYS A 345 -20.48 -11.80 13.98
N ILE A 346 -20.81 -12.89 14.67
CA ILE A 346 -19.92 -13.53 15.63
C ILE A 346 -19.32 -14.74 14.94
N PHE A 347 -18.01 -14.71 14.73
CA PHE A 347 -17.26 -15.77 14.05
C PHE A 347 -16.64 -16.70 15.08
N PHE A 348 -16.58 -18.00 14.80
CA PHE A 348 -15.97 -18.95 15.73
C PHE A 348 -15.45 -20.21 15.06
N SER A 349 -14.16 -20.52 15.25
CA SER A 349 -13.61 -21.83 14.93
C SER A 349 -13.50 -22.70 16.18
N ALA A 350 -13.69 -24.01 16.04
CA ALA A 350 -13.47 -24.97 17.10
C ALA A 350 -12.57 -26.11 16.65
N VAL A 351 -11.45 -26.35 17.34
CA VAL A 351 -10.62 -27.54 17.13
C VAL A 351 -11.25 -28.67 17.94
N LEU A 352 -11.79 -29.70 17.25
CA LEU A 352 -12.63 -30.73 17.86
C LEU A 352 -12.22 -32.15 17.47
N ALA A 353 -12.40 -33.06 18.42
CA ALA A 353 -12.26 -34.50 18.27
C ALA A 353 -13.56 -35.20 17.79
N ALA A 354 -14.67 -34.47 17.75
CA ALA A 354 -15.97 -34.86 17.18
C ALA A 354 -16.86 -33.62 16.99
N ASN A 355 -17.93 -33.69 16.18
CA ASN A 355 -18.88 -32.57 16.05
C ASN A 355 -19.47 -32.14 17.43
N ALA A 356 -19.76 -30.85 17.57
CA ALA A 356 -20.39 -30.20 18.72
C ALA A 356 -21.42 -29.17 18.22
N GLU A 357 -22.46 -28.91 19.01
CA GLU A 357 -23.46 -27.88 18.74
C GLU A 357 -22.93 -26.51 19.19
N ALA A 358 -22.94 -25.53 18.30
CA ALA A 358 -22.62 -24.15 18.63
C ALA A 358 -23.85 -23.38 19.14
N THR A 359 -23.63 -22.41 20.02
CA THR A 359 -24.66 -21.46 20.46
C THR A 359 -24.03 -20.09 20.64
N VAL A 360 -24.65 -19.07 20.06
CA VAL A 360 -24.26 -17.67 20.20
C VAL A 360 -25.40 -16.92 20.89
N THR A 361 -25.08 -16.09 21.87
CA THR A 361 -26.04 -15.18 22.53
C THR A 361 -25.55 -13.75 22.36
N VAL A 362 -26.42 -12.84 21.90
CA VAL A 362 -26.17 -11.39 21.84
C VAL A 362 -27.39 -10.66 22.42
N GLY A 363 -27.18 -9.77 23.39
CA GLY A 363 -28.29 -8.98 23.98
C GLY A 363 -29.35 -9.80 24.72
N GLY A 364 -29.07 -11.07 25.02
CA GLY A 364 -30.04 -12.04 25.53
C GLY A 364 -30.80 -12.84 24.46
N ARG A 365 -30.75 -12.42 23.18
CA ARG A 365 -31.23 -13.25 22.05
C ARG A 365 -30.22 -14.36 21.79
N THR A 366 -30.71 -15.59 21.60
CA THR A 366 -29.87 -16.79 21.42
C THR A 366 -30.10 -17.43 20.05
N TYR A 367 -29.01 -17.85 19.43
CA TYR A 367 -28.91 -18.42 18.09
C TYR A 367 -28.21 -19.77 18.14
N SER A 368 -28.66 -20.73 17.33
CA SER A 368 -28.11 -22.09 17.24
C SER A 368 -27.69 -22.40 15.80
N PRO A 369 -26.57 -21.83 15.32
CA PRO A 369 -26.10 -22.00 13.96
C PRO A 369 -25.73 -23.46 13.64
N GLN A 370 -25.68 -23.78 12.36
CA GLN A 370 -24.96 -24.95 11.85
C GLN A 370 -23.56 -24.49 11.42
N TRP A 371 -22.61 -25.44 11.29
CA TRP A 371 -21.27 -25.14 10.81
C TRP A 371 -21.28 -24.76 9.31
N SER A 372 -20.62 -23.67 8.94
CA SER A 372 -20.33 -23.31 7.54
C SER A 372 -19.38 -24.35 6.91
N SER A 373 -18.44 -24.85 7.72
CA SER A 373 -17.41 -25.79 7.31
C SER A 373 -17.11 -26.84 8.38
N GLU A 374 -17.10 -28.12 7.98
CA GLU A 374 -16.78 -29.27 8.84
C GLU A 374 -15.57 -30.03 8.29
N PRO A 375 -14.66 -30.53 9.14
CA PRO A 375 -13.48 -31.28 8.72
C PRO A 375 -13.84 -32.70 8.29
N ASP A 376 -13.17 -33.23 7.27
CA ASP A 376 -13.44 -34.56 6.70
C ASP A 376 -13.26 -35.69 7.74
N GLY A 377 -14.35 -36.38 8.03
CA GLY A 377 -14.40 -37.44 9.04
C GLY A 377 -14.59 -36.95 10.48
N GLY A 378 -14.86 -35.65 10.68
CA GLY A 378 -15.31 -35.08 11.95
C GLY A 378 -14.22 -34.88 13.02
N VAL A 379 -12.95 -34.81 12.60
CA VAL A 379 -11.80 -34.54 13.47
C VAL A 379 -10.97 -33.43 12.85
N GLY A 380 -10.86 -32.30 13.56
CA GLY A 380 -10.10 -31.13 13.11
C GLY A 380 -10.81 -29.82 13.43
N VAL A 381 -10.56 -28.78 12.63
CA VAL A 381 -11.16 -27.47 12.81
C VAL A 381 -12.56 -27.43 12.16
N TYR A 382 -13.54 -27.01 12.94
CA TYR A 382 -14.91 -26.69 12.56
C TYR A 382 -15.09 -25.17 12.49
N HIS A 383 -15.99 -24.67 11.65
CA HIS A 383 -16.21 -23.23 11.51
C HIS A 383 -17.64 -22.82 11.14
N GLY A 384 -17.99 -21.57 11.46
CA GLY A 384 -19.30 -20.98 11.30
C GLY A 384 -19.47 -19.67 12.07
N SER A 385 -20.64 -19.06 11.89
CA SER A 385 -20.97 -17.74 12.41
C SER A 385 -22.47 -17.47 12.51
N VAL A 386 -22.84 -16.31 13.07
CA VAL A 386 -24.23 -15.91 13.32
C VAL A 386 -24.47 -14.46 12.94
N SER A 387 -25.56 -14.17 12.23
CA SER A 387 -26.06 -12.81 12.00
C SER A 387 -26.61 -12.20 13.29
N ILE A 388 -26.10 -11.05 13.69
CA ILE A 388 -26.52 -10.36 14.92
C ILE A 388 -27.85 -9.62 14.71
N GLU A 389 -28.32 -9.41 13.49
CA GLU A 389 -29.68 -8.91 13.18
C GLU A 389 -30.09 -7.67 14.00
N GLY A 390 -29.19 -6.68 14.10
CA GLY A 390 -29.43 -5.44 14.86
C GLY A 390 -29.63 -5.61 16.37
N GLN A 391 -29.29 -6.76 16.96
CA GLN A 391 -29.24 -6.91 18.43
C GLN A 391 -28.05 -6.16 19.01
N SER A 392 -28.15 -5.75 20.27
CA SER A 392 -27.05 -5.17 21.04
C SER A 392 -27.03 -5.63 22.49
N GLY A 393 -25.86 -5.55 23.14
CA GLY A 393 -25.60 -5.99 24.52
C GLY A 393 -24.57 -7.12 24.61
N ALA A 394 -24.49 -7.78 25.76
CA ALA A 394 -23.46 -8.79 26.07
C ALA A 394 -23.42 -9.95 25.05
N VAL A 395 -22.22 -10.41 24.71
CA VAL A 395 -21.96 -11.51 23.77
C VAL A 395 -21.39 -12.73 24.48
N SER A 396 -21.92 -13.91 24.15
CA SER A 396 -21.42 -15.21 24.63
C SER A 396 -21.43 -16.22 23.48
N VAL A 397 -20.29 -16.85 23.20
CA VAL A 397 -20.17 -18.01 22.29
C VAL A 397 -19.87 -19.25 23.10
N GLN A 398 -20.61 -20.33 22.89
CA GLN A 398 -20.34 -21.62 23.53
C GLN A 398 -20.45 -22.77 22.52
N ILE A 399 -19.71 -23.84 22.80
CA ILE A 399 -19.88 -25.14 22.14
C ILE A 399 -20.32 -26.19 23.15
N SER A 400 -21.25 -27.05 22.75
CA SER A 400 -21.86 -28.06 23.59
C SER A 400 -21.90 -29.41 22.88
N ARG A 401 -21.83 -30.52 23.62
CA ARG A 401 -22.00 -31.86 23.07
C ARG A 401 -22.84 -32.69 24.03
N ARG A 402 -24.02 -33.15 23.57
CA ARG A 402 -25.03 -33.85 24.39
C ARG A 402 -25.49 -33.02 25.59
N ASN A 403 -25.88 -31.76 25.35
CA ASN A 403 -26.32 -30.78 26.36
C ASN A 403 -25.29 -30.42 27.45
N ARG A 404 -24.01 -30.80 27.28
CA ARG A 404 -22.90 -30.36 28.14
C ARG A 404 -22.06 -29.31 27.40
N ILE A 405 -21.93 -28.13 27.98
CA ILE A 405 -20.97 -27.10 27.53
C ILE A 405 -19.55 -27.67 27.63
N LEU A 406 -18.77 -27.54 26.56
CA LEU A 406 -17.37 -27.95 26.47
C LEU A 406 -16.45 -26.74 26.72
N ALA A 407 -16.72 -25.64 26.02
CA ALA A 407 -16.06 -24.36 26.15
C ALA A 407 -17.10 -23.23 25.99
N ARG A 408 -16.81 -22.09 26.63
CA ARG A 408 -17.57 -20.83 26.53
C ARG A 408 -16.60 -19.67 26.52
N ILE A 409 -16.93 -18.66 25.73
CA ILE A 409 -16.26 -17.38 25.60
C ILE A 409 -17.32 -16.32 25.88
N ASP A 410 -17.13 -15.56 26.96
CA ASP A 410 -17.88 -14.32 27.22
C ASP A 410 -16.98 -13.15 26.79
N GLY A 411 -17.48 -12.32 25.87
CA GLY A 411 -16.72 -11.19 25.33
C GLY A 411 -17.34 -9.84 25.67
N PRO A 412 -16.73 -8.72 25.21
CA PRO A 412 -17.29 -7.37 25.33
C PRO A 412 -18.73 -7.27 24.83
N SER A 413 -19.49 -6.29 25.33
CA SER A 413 -20.80 -5.99 24.73
C SER A 413 -20.63 -5.67 23.26
N PHE A 414 -21.63 -6.09 22.49
CA PHE A 414 -21.84 -5.61 21.15
C PHE A 414 -22.84 -4.45 21.27
N GLY A 415 -22.39 -3.22 21.48
CA GLY A 415 -23.30 -2.07 21.50
C GLY A 415 -22.66 -0.74 21.08
N SER A 416 -23.44 0.21 20.55
CA SER A 416 -22.92 1.49 20.04
C SER A 416 -22.39 2.38 21.16
N GLU A 417 -22.73 2.08 22.43
CA GLU A 417 -22.10 2.68 23.61
C GLU A 417 -20.59 2.51 23.66
N ASN A 418 -20.01 1.63 22.85
CA ASN A 418 -18.58 1.41 22.85
C ASN A 418 -17.79 2.63 22.31
N CYS A 419 -18.37 3.56 21.51
CA CYS A 419 -17.65 4.64 20.75
C CYS A 419 -16.50 5.34 21.54
N VAL A 420 -15.28 5.42 20.98
CA VAL A 420 -14.04 5.91 21.65
C VAL A 420 -13.57 7.21 20.99
N ASN A 421 -14.35 8.28 21.23
CA ASN A 421 -14.28 9.62 20.64
C ASN A 421 -15.16 9.82 19.39
N GLY A 422 -16.44 9.44 19.50
CA GLY A 422 -17.46 9.78 18.50
C GLY A 422 -17.45 8.90 17.26
N LEU A 423 -16.60 7.87 17.26
CA LEU A 423 -16.42 6.95 16.16
C LEU A 423 -16.11 5.51 16.69
N THR A 424 -15.51 4.49 16.03
CA THR A 424 -15.34 3.98 14.63
C THR A 424 -14.16 2.96 14.52
N ASN A 425 -14.21 1.78 15.18
CA ASN A 425 -13.18 0.69 15.24
C ASN A 425 -13.70 -0.71 14.77
N TRP A 426 -12.78 -1.60 14.42
CA TRP A 426 -13.01 -2.87 13.72
C TRP A 426 -11.99 -3.93 14.12
N ASN A 427 -10.92 -3.58 14.83
CA ASN A 427 -10.08 -4.57 15.45
C ASN A 427 -11.01 -5.35 16.37
N PRO A 428 -11.25 -6.63 16.08
CA PRO A 428 -12.21 -7.42 16.82
C PRO A 428 -11.57 -7.79 18.13
N TRP A 429 -12.43 -7.98 19.11
CA TRP A 429 -11.96 -8.70 20.26
C TRP A 429 -11.91 -10.19 19.92
N VAL A 430 -10.84 -10.89 20.31
CA VAL A 430 -10.78 -12.36 20.25
C VAL A 430 -10.85 -12.93 21.64
N GLY A 431 -11.77 -13.86 21.80
CA GLY A 431 -11.73 -14.82 22.89
C GLY A 431 -11.16 -16.13 22.40
N SER A 432 -10.42 -16.80 23.26
CA SER A 432 -10.20 -18.25 23.13
C SER A 432 -10.52 -18.94 24.46
N SER A 433 -10.95 -20.20 24.37
CA SER A 433 -11.39 -21.00 25.51
C SER A 433 -11.06 -22.46 25.24
N LEU A 434 -10.05 -22.97 25.94
CA LEU A 434 -9.64 -24.37 25.85
C LEU A 434 -10.62 -25.24 26.66
N VAL A 435 -11.03 -26.36 26.07
CA VAL A 435 -11.84 -27.36 26.77
C VAL A 435 -10.98 -28.00 27.88
N PRO A 436 -11.49 -28.11 29.13
CA PRO A 436 -10.73 -28.73 30.21
C PRO A 436 -10.50 -30.24 30.00
N GLY A 437 -9.23 -30.62 29.84
CA GLY A 437 -8.77 -32.00 29.69
C GLY A 437 -8.19 -32.30 28.30
N SER A 438 -7.41 -33.39 28.22
CA SER A 438 -6.81 -33.87 26.97
C SER A 438 -7.75 -34.82 26.22
N VAL A 439 -7.71 -34.74 24.90
CA VAL A 439 -8.30 -35.72 23.96
C VAL A 439 -7.19 -36.35 23.11
N SER A 440 -7.55 -37.29 22.23
CA SER A 440 -6.63 -37.86 21.24
C SER A 440 -7.43 -38.38 20.05
N ALA A 441 -7.69 -37.51 19.09
CA ALA A 441 -8.33 -37.87 17.82
C ALA A 441 -7.45 -37.43 16.65
N THR A 442 -7.11 -38.36 15.76
CA THR A 442 -6.29 -38.09 14.56
C THR A 442 -7.18 -38.01 13.33
N THR A 443 -6.87 -37.09 12.41
CA THR A 443 -7.51 -37.03 11.08
C THR A 443 -7.48 -38.41 10.41
N PRO A 444 -8.63 -38.99 10.01
CA PRO A 444 -8.71 -40.43 9.73
C PRO A 444 -7.89 -40.83 8.50
N ARG A 445 -7.89 -39.99 7.45
CA ARG A 445 -7.28 -40.28 6.15
C ARG A 445 -5.84 -39.78 6.06
N SER A 446 -5.07 -40.36 5.15
CA SER A 446 -3.70 -39.94 4.80
C SER A 446 -3.67 -39.00 3.60
N ARG A 447 -2.54 -38.34 3.38
CA ARG A 447 -2.30 -37.39 2.29
C ARG A 447 -2.65 -37.91 0.89
N SER A 448 -2.52 -39.23 0.64
CA SER A 448 -2.84 -39.87 -0.64
C SER A 448 -4.32 -40.21 -0.84
N GLU A 449 -5.11 -40.19 0.24
CA GLU A 449 -6.56 -40.43 0.24
C GLU A 449 -7.36 -39.11 0.25
N GLN A 450 -6.65 -37.98 0.36
CA GLN A 450 -7.18 -36.62 0.40
C GLN A 450 -7.08 -35.96 -0.98
N GLY A 451 -8.15 -35.29 -1.37
CA GLY A 451 -8.20 -34.38 -2.50
C GLY A 451 -9.24 -33.29 -2.24
N CYS A 452 -9.59 -32.54 -3.27
CA CYS A 452 -10.69 -31.61 -3.15
C CYS A 452 -12.04 -32.35 -3.07
N ILE A 453 -12.97 -31.84 -2.26
CA ILE A 453 -14.33 -32.39 -2.08
C ILE A 453 -15.45 -31.35 -2.25
N LYS A 454 -15.16 -30.08 -1.98
CA LYS A 454 -16.00 -28.93 -2.31
C LYS A 454 -15.12 -27.86 -2.94
N GLY A 455 -15.67 -27.16 -3.91
CA GLY A 455 -14.99 -26.11 -4.64
C GLY A 455 -15.96 -25.27 -5.44
N THR A 456 -15.47 -24.16 -5.94
CA THR A 456 -16.20 -23.13 -6.68
C THR A 456 -15.21 -22.43 -7.61
N GLY A 457 -15.55 -21.31 -8.25
CA GLY A 457 -14.71 -20.61 -9.21
C GLY A 457 -15.15 -19.17 -9.42
N ALA A 458 -14.50 -18.50 -10.38
CA ALA A 458 -14.91 -17.18 -10.85
C ALA A 458 -16.34 -17.19 -11.40
N LYS A 459 -16.93 -15.99 -11.56
CA LYS A 459 -18.25 -15.85 -12.18
C LYS A 459 -18.31 -16.54 -13.55
N GLY A 460 -19.24 -17.48 -13.71
CA GLY A 460 -19.39 -18.34 -14.89
C GLY A 460 -18.63 -19.67 -14.80
N PHE A 461 -17.73 -19.82 -13.83
CA PHE A 461 -17.00 -21.06 -13.52
C PHE A 461 -17.55 -21.79 -12.29
N THR A 462 -18.18 -21.09 -11.33
CA THR A 462 -18.83 -21.62 -10.11
C THR A 462 -19.42 -23.01 -10.31
N GLU A 463 -20.43 -23.15 -11.17
CA GLU A 463 -21.18 -24.38 -11.44
C GLU A 463 -20.30 -25.54 -11.96
N LEU A 464 -19.35 -25.23 -12.86
CA LEU A 464 -18.41 -26.21 -13.39
C LEU A 464 -17.35 -26.61 -12.36
N CYS A 465 -16.92 -25.70 -11.50
CA CYS A 465 -15.97 -25.98 -10.44
C CYS A 465 -16.62 -26.78 -9.30
N GLU A 466 -17.83 -26.44 -8.86
CA GLU A 466 -18.63 -27.27 -7.95
C GLU A 466 -18.80 -28.70 -8.50
N PHE A 467 -19.05 -28.83 -9.81
CA PHE A 467 -19.15 -30.15 -10.44
C PHE A 467 -17.82 -30.91 -10.47
N ASN A 468 -16.70 -30.25 -10.81
CA ASN A 468 -15.42 -30.92 -11.03
C ASN A 468 -14.60 -31.13 -9.74
N CYS A 469 -14.58 -30.15 -8.83
CA CYS A 469 -13.76 -30.18 -7.62
C CYS A 469 -14.17 -31.32 -6.67
N LYS A 470 -15.46 -31.66 -6.59
CA LYS A 470 -15.95 -32.81 -5.79
C LYS A 470 -15.38 -34.17 -6.23
N TYR A 471 -14.81 -34.24 -7.43
CA TYR A 471 -14.14 -35.43 -8.00
C TYR A 471 -12.60 -35.29 -8.02
N ASN A 472 -12.05 -34.35 -7.24
CA ASN A 472 -10.63 -33.99 -7.22
C ASN A 472 -10.05 -33.59 -8.59
N TYR A 473 -10.87 -33.04 -9.48
CA TYR A 473 -10.40 -32.23 -10.59
C TYR A 473 -10.70 -30.77 -10.26
N CYS A 474 -9.81 -30.15 -9.48
CA CYS A 474 -9.96 -28.77 -9.03
C CYS A 474 -8.72 -27.98 -9.48
N PRO A 475 -8.64 -27.59 -10.76
CA PRO A 475 -7.46 -26.93 -11.30
C PRO A 475 -7.30 -25.56 -10.64
N VAL A 476 -6.20 -25.41 -9.90
CA VAL A 476 -5.82 -24.22 -9.11
C VAL A 476 -5.85 -22.91 -9.92
N SER A 477 -5.71 -22.99 -11.25
CA SER A 477 -5.78 -21.87 -12.20
C SER A 477 -7.18 -21.37 -12.54
N SER A 478 -8.24 -22.09 -12.13
CA SER A 478 -9.61 -21.86 -12.62
C SER A 478 -10.71 -22.20 -11.60
N CYS A 479 -10.37 -22.99 -10.60
CA CYS A 479 -11.25 -23.44 -9.54
C CYS A 479 -10.56 -23.43 -8.18
N VAL A 480 -11.42 -23.46 -7.18
CA VAL A 480 -11.17 -23.27 -5.77
C VAL A 480 -11.31 -24.57 -5.01
N CYS A 481 -10.46 -24.84 -4.02
CA CYS A 481 -10.76 -25.90 -3.06
C CYS A 481 -11.25 -25.39 -1.69
N THR A 482 -12.58 -25.28 -1.50
CA THR A 482 -13.18 -24.84 -0.23
C THR A 482 -13.30 -25.94 0.83
N ALA A 483 -13.07 -27.22 0.49
CA ALA A 483 -12.89 -28.29 1.47
C ALA A 483 -12.03 -29.45 0.93
N VAL A 484 -11.12 -29.96 1.77
CA VAL A 484 -10.25 -31.12 1.50
C VAL A 484 -10.72 -32.35 2.28
N GLY A 485 -10.81 -33.50 1.60
CA GLY A 485 -11.22 -34.77 2.18
C GLY A 485 -11.17 -35.93 1.17
N ALA A 486 -11.89 -37.02 1.41
CA ALA A 486 -12.04 -38.10 0.42
C ALA A 486 -12.89 -37.66 -0.79
N PRO A 487 -12.35 -37.64 -2.02
CA PRO A 487 -13.09 -37.28 -3.23
C PRO A 487 -14.28 -38.21 -3.49
N ASN A 488 -15.35 -37.67 -4.08
CA ASN A 488 -16.46 -38.50 -4.54
C ASN A 488 -15.99 -39.47 -5.64
N LYS A 489 -16.60 -40.65 -5.68
CA LYS A 489 -16.37 -41.59 -6.77
C LYS A 489 -16.83 -40.98 -8.09
N LYS A 490 -15.90 -40.81 -9.04
CA LYS A 490 -16.20 -40.34 -10.41
C LYS A 490 -17.30 -41.19 -11.06
N PRO A 491 -18.27 -40.58 -11.77
CA PRO A 491 -19.17 -41.28 -12.68
C PRO A 491 -18.41 -42.07 -13.74
N THR A 492 -19.11 -42.99 -14.42
CA THR A 492 -18.56 -43.65 -15.60
C THR A 492 -18.34 -42.62 -16.71
N GLU A 493 -17.11 -42.52 -17.21
CA GLU A 493 -16.77 -41.68 -18.36
C GLU A 493 -17.57 -42.10 -19.61
N LEU A 494 -18.24 -41.14 -20.23
CA LEU A 494 -19.11 -41.35 -21.39
C LEU A 494 -18.34 -41.37 -22.72
N GLN A 495 -17.03 -41.10 -22.70
CA GLN A 495 -16.20 -40.87 -23.89
C GLN A 495 -16.81 -39.77 -24.79
N LYS A 496 -17.27 -38.70 -24.15
CA LYS A 496 -17.80 -37.50 -24.80
C LYS A 496 -16.84 -36.34 -24.63
N ASP A 497 -16.41 -35.77 -25.74
CA ASP A 497 -15.70 -34.50 -25.73
C ASP A 497 -16.61 -33.37 -25.22
N GLY A 498 -16.02 -32.45 -24.48
CA GLY A 498 -16.65 -31.23 -24.01
C GLY A 498 -15.76 -30.04 -24.35
N PHE A 499 -16.25 -29.17 -25.21
CA PHE A 499 -15.59 -27.93 -25.62
C PHE A 499 -16.25 -26.74 -24.91
N PRO A 500 -15.63 -25.54 -24.88
CA PRO A 500 -16.33 -24.33 -24.48
C PRO A 500 -17.53 -24.05 -25.40
N ALA A 501 -18.59 -23.43 -24.85
CA ALA A 501 -19.70 -22.94 -25.65
C ALA A 501 -19.28 -21.74 -26.53
N LYS A 502 -20.07 -21.43 -27.55
CA LYS A 502 -19.80 -20.30 -28.45
C LYS A 502 -19.81 -18.99 -27.66
N GLY A 503 -18.69 -18.26 -27.70
CA GLY A 503 -18.51 -17.03 -26.91
C GLY A 503 -17.91 -17.25 -25.51
N ARG A 504 -17.50 -18.48 -25.18
CA ARG A 504 -16.67 -18.80 -24.00
C ARG A 504 -15.20 -18.93 -24.38
N SER A 505 -14.33 -18.94 -23.39
CA SER A 505 -12.88 -18.96 -23.55
C SER A 505 -12.29 -20.37 -23.48
N GLU A 506 -11.00 -20.48 -23.83
CA GLU A 506 -10.24 -21.73 -23.66
C GLU A 506 -10.07 -22.14 -22.18
N ASN A 507 -10.28 -21.21 -21.23
CA ASN A 507 -10.26 -21.51 -19.79
C ASN A 507 -11.31 -22.55 -19.38
N TYR A 508 -12.43 -22.62 -20.12
CA TYR A 508 -13.47 -23.63 -19.89
C TYR A 508 -13.05 -25.02 -20.38
N SER A 509 -12.08 -25.17 -21.29
CA SER A 509 -11.83 -26.43 -22.01
C SER A 509 -11.51 -27.61 -21.09
N GLY A 510 -10.67 -27.41 -20.07
CA GLY A 510 -10.37 -28.47 -19.09
C GLY A 510 -11.59 -28.86 -18.25
N LEU A 511 -12.40 -27.88 -17.86
CA LEU A 511 -13.58 -28.07 -17.01
C LEU A 511 -14.76 -28.66 -17.78
N CYS A 512 -15.00 -28.22 -19.02
CA CYS A 512 -16.01 -28.77 -19.92
C CYS A 512 -15.63 -30.18 -20.39
N SER A 513 -14.36 -30.44 -20.72
CA SER A 513 -13.89 -31.79 -21.08
C SER A 513 -14.15 -32.78 -19.94
N SER A 514 -13.75 -32.43 -18.71
CA SER A 514 -14.02 -33.25 -17.52
C SER A 514 -15.51 -33.37 -17.20
N ALA A 515 -16.28 -32.27 -17.26
CA ALA A 515 -17.69 -32.27 -16.91
C ALA A 515 -18.55 -33.05 -17.93
N CYS A 516 -18.41 -32.76 -19.23
CA CYS A 516 -19.21 -33.38 -20.29
C CYS A 516 -18.91 -34.89 -20.41
N ASN A 517 -17.65 -35.31 -20.22
CA ASN A 517 -17.28 -36.72 -20.17
C ASN A 517 -17.89 -37.43 -18.94
N LEU A 518 -18.10 -36.73 -17.82
CA LEU A 518 -18.80 -37.26 -16.63
C LEU A 518 -20.33 -37.04 -16.67
N GLY A 519 -20.89 -36.65 -17.82
CA GLY A 519 -22.34 -36.53 -18.05
C GLY A 519 -22.95 -35.17 -17.74
N TYR A 520 -22.13 -34.15 -17.44
CA TYR A 520 -22.58 -32.80 -17.09
C TYR A 520 -22.09 -31.78 -18.11
N CYS A 521 -22.95 -31.40 -19.05
CA CYS A 521 -22.57 -30.53 -20.17
C CYS A 521 -23.57 -29.37 -20.28
N PRO A 522 -23.47 -28.34 -19.42
CA PRO A 522 -24.39 -27.20 -19.44
C PRO A 522 -24.16 -26.36 -20.71
N GLU A 523 -25.19 -26.25 -21.55
CA GLU A 523 -25.11 -25.59 -22.88
C GLU A 523 -24.74 -24.09 -22.81
N GLU A 524 -24.86 -23.47 -21.64
CA GLU A 524 -24.44 -22.08 -21.42
C GLU A 524 -22.91 -21.90 -21.41
N TYR A 525 -22.17 -22.93 -20.97
CA TYR A 525 -20.72 -22.88 -20.74
C TYR A 525 -19.95 -23.87 -21.63
N CYS A 526 -20.57 -25.00 -21.98
CA CYS A 526 -19.96 -26.10 -22.71
C CYS A 526 -20.75 -26.47 -23.97
N SER A 527 -20.08 -27.09 -24.94
CA SER A 527 -20.66 -27.60 -26.18
C SER A 527 -20.16 -29.02 -26.49
N PRO A 528 -21.01 -29.92 -27.02
CA PRO A 528 -20.60 -31.26 -27.47
C PRO A 528 -19.85 -31.24 -28.81
N THR A 529 -19.61 -30.06 -29.41
CA THR A 529 -18.85 -29.88 -30.65
C THR A 529 -17.94 -28.64 -30.53
N PRO A 530 -16.79 -28.59 -31.23
CA PRO A 530 -15.91 -27.43 -31.17
C PRO A 530 -16.64 -26.16 -31.63
N GLN A 531 -16.65 -25.14 -30.77
CA GLN A 531 -17.15 -23.80 -31.10
C GLN A 531 -15.98 -22.82 -31.27
N PRO A 532 -16.17 -21.70 -31.98
CA PRO A 532 -15.23 -20.60 -31.92
C PRO A 532 -15.15 -20.07 -30.49
N THR A 533 -14.03 -20.32 -29.83
CA THR A 533 -13.68 -19.72 -28.54
C THR A 533 -13.38 -18.24 -28.75
N ILE A 534 -13.69 -17.43 -27.74
CA ILE A 534 -13.08 -16.11 -27.63
C ILE A 534 -11.71 -16.29 -26.97
N VAL A 535 -10.75 -15.45 -27.36
CA VAL A 535 -9.75 -14.99 -26.40
C VAL A 535 -10.48 -13.85 -25.68
N PRO A 536 -10.85 -14.01 -24.40
CA PRO A 536 -11.21 -12.86 -23.62
C PRO A 536 -10.09 -11.84 -23.74
N THR A 537 -10.42 -10.58 -23.87
CA THR A 537 -9.45 -9.53 -23.55
C THR A 537 -9.02 -9.62 -22.07
N VAL A 538 -9.83 -10.31 -21.24
CA VAL A 538 -9.84 -10.42 -19.78
C VAL A 538 -9.38 -11.80 -19.33
N SER A 539 -8.37 -11.96 -18.47
CA SER A 539 -8.36 -13.22 -17.72
C SER A 539 -9.58 -13.26 -16.79
N GLU A 540 -10.48 -14.22 -16.97
CA GLU A 540 -11.68 -14.37 -16.12
C GLU A 540 -11.32 -14.79 -14.69
N PHE A 541 -10.08 -15.22 -14.51
CA PHE A 541 -9.39 -15.44 -13.24
C PHE A 541 -8.61 -14.20 -12.81
N LEU A 542 -9.02 -13.04 -13.31
CA LEU A 542 -8.83 -11.73 -12.74
C LEU A 542 -10.20 -11.18 -12.32
N PRO A 543 -10.29 -10.43 -11.23
CA PRO A 543 -11.55 -9.90 -10.74
C PRO A 543 -11.89 -8.76 -11.69
N PRO A 544 -13.07 -8.66 -12.31
CA PRO A 544 -13.42 -7.64 -13.33
C PRO A 544 -13.38 -6.05 -13.03
N ALA A 545 -12.83 -5.08 -13.87
CA ALA A 545 -12.57 -3.54 -13.69
C ALA A 545 -13.52 -2.32 -14.21
N CYS A 546 -13.51 -0.95 -13.87
CA CYS A 546 -14.39 0.29 -14.32
C CYS A 546 -14.32 1.36 -15.51
N THR A 547 -15.33 1.56 -16.43
CA THR A 547 -15.16 2.42 -17.66
C THR A 547 -15.10 3.88 -17.36
N ALA A 548 -15.73 4.40 -16.30
CA ALA A 548 -15.98 5.84 -16.23
C ALA A 548 -16.80 6.31 -14.99
N GLY A 549 -17.25 7.59 -14.85
CA GLY A 549 -18.14 8.17 -13.79
C GLY A 549 -18.56 9.67 -13.89
N LYS A 550 -19.57 10.20 -13.13
CA LYS A 550 -19.91 11.61 -12.68
C LYS A 550 -20.10 11.61 -11.17
N GLY A 551 -19.43 12.55 -10.50
CA GLY A 551 -19.76 13.20 -9.23
C GLY A 551 -21.17 13.01 -8.71
N ARG A 552 -21.37 13.01 -7.40
CA ARG A 552 -22.73 13.02 -6.87
C ARG A 552 -23.40 14.38 -6.84
N ALA A 553 -23.35 15.06 -5.70
CA ALA A 553 -23.92 16.39 -5.54
C ALA A 553 -23.30 17.20 -4.40
N GLY A 554 -23.08 18.51 -4.62
CA GLY A 554 -22.70 19.54 -3.63
C GLY A 554 -21.27 20.05 -3.76
N TYR A 555 -20.67 19.82 -4.93
CA TYR A 555 -19.28 19.45 -5.07
C TYR A 555 -18.81 19.59 -6.54
N GLU A 556 -19.73 19.69 -7.51
CA GLU A 556 -19.66 19.31 -8.94
C GLU A 556 -18.55 19.98 -9.77
N ASP A 557 -17.82 20.86 -9.13
CA ASP A 557 -16.80 21.75 -9.65
C ASP A 557 -15.52 21.00 -10.06
N LEU A 558 -15.18 19.89 -9.39
CA LEU A 558 -14.17 18.85 -9.75
C LEU A 558 -14.45 18.16 -11.11
N THR A 559 -15.29 18.73 -11.97
CA THR A 559 -16.10 17.96 -12.91
C THR A 559 -15.29 17.18 -13.94
N GLY A 560 -14.23 17.79 -14.48
CA GLY A 560 -13.55 17.27 -15.66
C GLY A 560 -12.94 15.86 -15.51
N LEU A 561 -12.79 15.31 -14.30
CA LEU A 561 -11.75 14.34 -14.03
C LEU A 561 -12.25 13.01 -13.50
N CYS A 562 -13.56 12.84 -13.32
CA CYS A 562 -14.08 11.52 -13.63
C CYS A 562 -13.83 11.51 -15.12
N SER A 563 -14.28 12.58 -15.78
CA SER A 563 -14.31 12.76 -17.22
C SER A 563 -12.99 12.75 -17.94
N TYR A 564 -11.93 12.68 -17.20
CA TYR A 564 -10.68 12.41 -17.78
C TYR A 564 -10.56 10.95 -18.12
N ALA A 565 -10.49 10.14 -17.08
CA ALA A 565 -10.72 8.73 -17.09
C ALA A 565 -10.92 8.13 -15.70
N CYS A 566 -12.10 8.17 -15.08
CA CYS A 566 -12.60 6.88 -14.58
C CYS A 566 -12.60 5.84 -15.71
N ASN A 567 -12.31 6.21 -16.91
CA ASN A 567 -11.92 5.38 -17.97
C ASN A 567 -10.64 4.60 -17.69
N PHE A 568 -9.67 4.90 -16.78
CA PHE A 568 -8.40 4.13 -16.68
C PHE A 568 -7.83 3.74 -15.24
N GLY A 569 -7.74 2.43 -14.89
CA GLY A 569 -7.83 1.75 -13.55
C GLY A 569 -7.10 2.22 -12.28
N PHE A 570 -7.63 3.31 -11.70
CA PHE A 570 -7.73 3.81 -10.30
C PHE A 570 -9.30 3.80 -9.90
N CYS A 571 -9.97 4.96 -9.53
CA CYS A 571 -11.39 5.54 -9.32
C CYS A 571 -12.06 5.69 -7.92
N PRO A 572 -11.75 6.67 -7.05
CA PRO A 572 -12.50 7.08 -5.84
C PRO A 572 -13.82 6.54 -5.15
N VAL A 573 -14.18 5.33 -4.65
CA VAL A 573 -15.51 5.06 -3.90
C VAL A 573 -16.11 5.96 -2.81
N HIS A 574 -15.85 7.25 -2.65
CA HIS A 574 -16.93 8.15 -2.28
C HIS A 574 -17.07 9.48 -3.06
N VAL A 575 -16.18 9.76 -4.01
CA VAL A 575 -16.09 11.09 -4.63
C VAL A 575 -16.93 11.26 -5.95
N CYS A 576 -17.27 10.24 -6.80
CA CYS A 576 -18.12 10.35 -8.05
C CYS A 576 -18.86 9.08 -8.56
N GLU A 577 -20.12 9.10 -9.02
CA GLU A 577 -20.79 7.89 -9.58
C GLU A 577 -20.02 7.23 -10.75
N CYS A 578 -19.41 6.03 -10.67
CA CYS A 578 -18.80 5.32 -11.82
C CYS A 578 -19.73 4.30 -12.49
N THR A 579 -20.11 4.51 -13.76
CA THR A 579 -21.43 4.01 -14.21
C THR A 579 -21.46 2.95 -15.30
N SER A 580 -20.34 2.38 -15.77
CA SER A 580 -20.37 1.42 -16.88
C SER A 580 -19.38 0.28 -16.68
N GLN A 581 -19.84 -1.02 -16.72
CA GLN A 581 -19.36 -2.45 -16.50
C GLN A 581 -19.04 -3.25 -17.83
N GLY A 582 -17.99 -4.10 -17.98
CA GLY A 582 -17.67 -4.89 -19.22
C GLY A 582 -16.38 -5.80 -19.25
N GLY A 583 -15.37 -5.58 -20.15
CA GLY A 583 -14.13 -6.44 -20.34
C GLY A 583 -12.92 -6.02 -21.27
N LEU A 584 -11.69 -5.77 -20.72
CA LEU A 584 -10.32 -5.71 -21.33
C LEU A 584 -9.50 -4.42 -21.91
N ASN A 585 -8.56 -3.66 -21.24
CA ASN A 585 -7.47 -2.62 -21.70
C ASN A 585 -6.71 -1.67 -20.59
N GLN A 586 -5.37 -1.30 -20.56
CA GLN A 586 -4.57 -0.52 -19.47
C GLN A 586 -3.35 0.52 -19.74
N PRO A 587 -2.99 1.42 -18.73
CA PRO A 587 -1.98 2.58 -18.52
C PRO A 587 -0.35 2.79 -18.57
N PRO A 588 0.18 4.04 -18.22
CA PRO A 588 1.55 4.73 -18.21
C PRO A 588 2.91 4.82 -17.40
N GLY A 589 3.44 4.14 -16.36
CA GLY A 589 4.87 4.29 -15.87
C GLY A 589 5.70 5.59 -15.57
N GLN A 590 6.84 5.43 -14.87
CA GLN A 590 7.29 6.31 -13.77
C GLN A 590 8.58 7.23 -13.86
N VAL A 591 8.37 8.55 -13.79
CA VAL A 591 9.29 9.72 -13.76
C VAL A 591 9.21 9.86 -12.30
N ALA A 592 10.15 9.26 -11.61
CA ALA A 592 11.26 10.04 -11.13
C ALA A 592 10.83 11.44 -10.72
N GLY A 593 9.79 11.47 -9.93
CA GLY A 593 9.21 12.63 -9.33
C GLY A 593 7.82 13.23 -9.72
N LYS A 594 7.10 12.86 -10.80
CA LYS A 594 6.10 13.76 -11.45
C LYS A 594 4.81 14.15 -10.65
N THR A 595 4.85 15.09 -9.69
CA THR A 595 3.90 15.09 -8.54
C THR A 595 3.04 16.36 -8.23
N GLY A 596 2.77 16.76 -6.96
CA GLY A 596 1.84 17.88 -6.63
C GLY A 596 1.76 18.43 -5.16
N LYS A 597 0.77 19.29 -4.78
CA LYS A 597 -0.25 19.10 -3.71
C LYS A 597 -1.65 19.52 -4.14
N ALA A 598 -2.40 20.25 -3.33
CA ALA A 598 -3.51 21.05 -3.80
C ALA A 598 -3.56 22.51 -3.39
N VAL A 599 -4.52 23.03 -4.11
CA VAL A 599 -5.28 24.23 -4.15
C VAL A 599 -6.07 24.39 -2.87
N GLY A 600 -6.29 25.63 -2.49
CA GLY A 600 -7.57 26.21 -2.06
C GLY A 600 -8.55 25.49 -1.12
N GLY A 601 -8.24 24.41 -0.41
CA GLY A 601 -9.06 23.93 0.70
C GLY A 601 -10.20 22.95 0.37
N VAL A 602 -10.01 22.08 -0.62
CA VAL A 602 -10.84 20.90 -0.88
C VAL A 602 -9.95 19.67 -0.91
N ASN A 603 -10.43 18.65 -0.21
CA ASN A 603 -10.01 17.29 -0.33
C ASN A 603 -10.78 16.61 -1.45
N ASP A 604 -10.09 15.86 -2.28
CA ASP A 604 -10.70 14.99 -3.25
C ASP A 604 -10.33 13.47 -3.11
N GLU A 605 -9.45 13.06 -2.18
CA GLU A 605 -8.93 11.71 -1.73
C GLU A 605 -7.48 11.55 -1.95
N LYS A 606 -6.80 12.62 -1.62
CA LYS A 606 -5.62 12.98 -2.33
C LYS A 606 -5.92 12.80 -3.84
N LEU A 607 -6.60 13.78 -4.42
CA LEU A 607 -6.99 13.81 -5.82
C LEU A 607 -6.40 15.00 -6.68
N CYS A 608 -5.49 15.91 -6.33
CA CYS A 608 -4.71 16.73 -7.31
C CYS A 608 -3.65 16.25 -8.38
N ALA A 609 -2.97 15.09 -8.48
CA ALA A 609 -2.00 14.77 -9.59
C ALA A 609 -1.57 13.32 -10.10
N PHE A 610 -2.12 12.10 -9.77
CA PHE A 610 -2.01 10.73 -10.42
C PHE A 610 -1.56 11.00 -11.83
N ALA A 611 -2.46 11.57 -12.61
CA ALA A 611 -2.27 11.68 -14.03
C ALA A 611 -1.91 13.08 -14.52
N CYS A 612 -1.28 13.84 -13.62
CA CYS A 612 -0.29 14.87 -13.90
C CYS A 612 1.11 14.28 -13.70
N SER A 613 1.22 13.08 -13.11
CA SER A 613 2.23 12.05 -13.43
C SER A 613 1.85 11.09 -14.58
N ARG A 614 0.70 11.30 -15.22
CA ARG A 614 0.12 10.41 -16.26
C ARG A 614 -0.75 11.15 -17.26
N THR A 615 -0.34 12.36 -17.55
CA THR A 615 -0.52 12.94 -18.85
C THR A 615 -1.91 13.25 -19.39
N TRP A 616 -2.71 13.98 -18.64
CA TRP A 616 -3.67 15.00 -19.13
C TRP A 616 -3.82 15.96 -17.95
N CYS A 617 -4.03 17.29 -18.07
CA CYS A 617 -4.26 18.32 -16.98
C CYS A 617 -5.38 19.44 -17.27
N PRO A 618 -6.39 19.77 -16.41
CA PRO A 618 -7.46 20.77 -16.45
C PRO A 618 -7.21 21.90 -15.47
N SER A 619 -6.98 23.03 -16.06
CA SER A 619 -6.81 24.32 -15.41
C SER A 619 -8.09 24.87 -14.89
N ASP A 620 -9.13 24.09 -15.09
CA ASP A 620 -10.42 24.17 -14.50
C ASP A 620 -10.39 23.65 -13.05
N VAL A 621 -9.39 22.89 -12.56
CA VAL A 621 -9.43 22.34 -11.19
C VAL A 621 -8.12 22.01 -10.39
N CYS A 622 -6.87 22.45 -10.75
CA CYS A 622 -5.64 22.21 -9.92
C CYS A 622 -4.33 23.08 -10.23
N GLU A 623 -3.10 22.65 -9.82
CA GLU A 623 -1.80 23.41 -9.72
C GLU A 623 -0.36 22.70 -9.86
N ALA A 624 -0.19 21.37 -10.09
CA ALA A 624 1.01 20.47 -10.34
C ALA A 624 2.46 20.91 -10.79
N VAL A 625 3.49 20.08 -10.44
CA VAL A 625 4.61 20.47 -9.53
C VAL A 625 5.64 19.23 -9.30
N ASP A 626 7.02 19.09 -9.25
CA ASP A 626 8.35 19.81 -9.47
C ASP A 626 9.62 19.77 -8.48
N GLU A 627 10.62 18.88 -8.52
CA GLU A 627 11.70 18.87 -7.48
C GLU A 627 13.01 19.59 -7.72
N SER A 628 13.55 19.62 -8.94
CA SER A 628 15.01 19.50 -9.01
C SER A 628 15.81 20.30 -10.00
N LYS A 629 16.94 20.81 -9.47
CA LYS A 629 18.10 21.57 -9.95
C LYS A 629 19.18 21.72 -8.82
N ASP A 630 20.45 21.29 -8.70
CA ASP A 630 21.48 20.42 -9.33
C ASP A 630 22.34 19.86 -8.13
N ASP A 631 23.66 19.66 -7.83
CA ASP A 631 25.05 20.28 -7.73
C ASP A 631 26.45 19.26 -7.72
N ASP A 632 27.61 18.87 -8.51
CA ASP A 632 28.41 18.94 -9.91
C ASP A 632 29.16 17.76 -10.61
N ASP A 633 29.29 17.92 -11.96
CA ASP A 633 30.42 17.87 -12.97
C ASP A 633 31.91 17.62 -12.54
N ASP A 634 32.98 17.56 -13.39
CA ASP A 634 33.41 18.29 -14.62
C ASP A 634 33.41 17.50 -15.97
N ASP A 635 33.52 18.26 -17.07
CA ASP A 635 33.89 17.94 -18.49
C ASP A 635 32.88 17.27 -19.48
N ASP A 636 32.89 17.81 -20.72
CA ASP A 636 32.14 17.41 -21.93
C ASP A 636 32.99 16.53 -22.89
N ASP A 637 32.35 15.66 -23.67
CA ASP A 637 32.62 15.49 -25.12
C ASP A 637 31.46 14.73 -25.82
N ASP A 638 31.28 14.91 -27.13
CA ASP A 638 30.15 14.36 -27.93
C ASP A 638 30.15 12.81 -28.02
N GLU A 639 29.54 12.10 -27.06
CA GLU A 639 29.34 10.64 -27.16
C GLU A 639 28.20 10.26 -28.14
N GLU A 640 28.59 9.72 -29.29
CA GLU A 640 27.71 9.01 -30.23
C GLU A 640 26.81 8.01 -29.49
N GLN A 641 25.49 8.10 -29.68
CA GLN A 641 24.54 7.16 -29.07
C GLN A 641 24.88 5.71 -29.46
N ASP A 642 25.38 4.96 -28.49
CA ASP A 642 25.58 3.51 -28.51
C ASP A 642 24.36 2.85 -29.18
N PRO A 643 24.51 2.25 -30.39
CA PRO A 643 23.43 2.14 -31.36
C PRO A 643 22.29 1.30 -30.81
N VAL A 644 21.18 1.98 -30.49
CA VAL A 644 20.00 1.36 -29.86
C VAL A 644 19.50 0.24 -30.77
N ASP A 645 19.52 -0.97 -30.24
CA ASP A 645 18.97 -2.17 -30.88
C ASP A 645 17.59 -1.82 -31.49
N PRO A 646 17.35 -2.06 -32.80
CA PRO A 646 16.08 -1.70 -33.44
C PRO A 646 14.82 -2.31 -32.79
N SER A 647 14.98 -3.31 -31.91
CA SER A 647 13.89 -3.88 -31.10
C SER A 647 13.67 -3.20 -29.73
N GLU A 648 14.58 -2.34 -29.29
CA GLU A 648 14.55 -1.61 -28.00
C GLU A 648 14.45 -0.07 -28.18
N ALA A 649 14.24 0.42 -29.41
CA ALA A 649 14.03 1.84 -29.72
C ALA A 649 12.59 2.32 -29.46
N CYS A 650 12.39 3.62 -29.18
CA CYS A 650 11.04 4.15 -28.93
C CYS A 650 10.15 4.10 -30.17
N ASN A 651 8.92 3.62 -30.01
CA ASN A 651 7.96 3.45 -31.09
C ASN A 651 6.57 3.92 -30.63
N VAL A 652 6.05 4.96 -31.27
CA VAL A 652 4.74 5.56 -30.92
C VAL A 652 3.57 4.57 -31.01
N LYS A 653 3.72 3.45 -31.74
CA LYS A 653 2.71 2.37 -31.83
C LYS A 653 2.66 1.46 -30.61
N ASP A 654 3.72 1.42 -29.81
CA ASP A 654 3.73 0.71 -28.53
C ASP A 654 2.98 1.51 -27.45
N GLY A 655 2.53 2.74 -27.76
CA GLY A 655 1.92 3.65 -26.81
C GLY A 655 0.55 3.18 -26.32
N THR A 656 0.39 2.85 -25.04
CA THR A 656 -0.91 2.43 -24.48
C THR A 656 -1.72 3.58 -23.91
N TYR A 657 -1.18 4.81 -23.78
CA TYR A 657 -1.89 5.95 -23.21
C TYR A 657 -3.18 6.28 -24.01
N PHE A 658 -4.36 6.08 -23.39
CA PHE A 658 -5.65 6.40 -24.01
C PHE A 658 -5.97 7.89 -23.83
N LYS A 659 -6.71 8.42 -24.80
CA LYS A 659 -6.91 9.85 -25.05
C LYS A 659 -8.36 10.34 -24.93
N GLY A 660 -9.32 9.43 -24.82
CA GLY A 660 -10.73 9.76 -24.70
C GLY A 660 -11.19 10.12 -23.28
N ARG A 661 -12.46 10.47 -23.25
CA ARG A 661 -13.38 10.43 -22.11
C ARG A 661 -14.00 9.01 -22.03
N MET A 662 -15.17 8.78 -21.44
CA MET A 662 -15.54 8.94 -20.03
C MET A 662 -17.04 9.14 -19.81
N ASP A 663 -17.69 8.18 -19.15
CA ASP A 663 -19.13 8.06 -18.88
C ASP A 663 -19.82 9.29 -18.24
N ARG A 664 -19.18 10.13 -17.40
CA ARG A 664 -19.76 11.41 -16.89
C ARG A 664 -18.68 12.38 -16.26
N VAL A 665 -18.86 13.15 -15.14
CA VAL A 665 -18.04 14.31 -14.58
C VAL A 665 -18.11 14.57 -13.00
N GLY A 666 -17.03 14.88 -12.20
CA GLY A 666 -16.93 14.74 -10.69
C GLY A 666 -16.74 15.91 -9.65
N GLU A 667 -16.26 15.63 -8.40
CA GLU A 667 -16.68 16.36 -7.15
C GLU A 667 -15.79 16.72 -5.88
N TYR A 668 -15.78 17.99 -5.41
CA TYR A 668 -14.95 18.66 -4.35
C TYR A 668 -15.51 18.81 -2.87
N MET A 669 -14.78 18.40 -1.80
CA MET A 669 -15.06 18.69 -0.35
C MET A 669 -15.41 20.14 0.05
N ARG A 670 -16.68 20.33 0.41
CA ARG A 670 -17.20 21.58 0.98
C ARG A 670 -16.47 22.01 2.27
N TRP A 671 -15.76 23.13 2.23
CA TRP A 671 -14.96 23.72 3.32
C TRP A 671 -15.61 23.66 4.71
N PHE A 672 -16.91 23.96 4.83
CA PHE A 672 -17.60 24.03 6.13
C PHE A 672 -17.60 22.72 6.91
N LEU A 673 -17.33 21.58 6.25
CA LEU A 673 -17.21 20.28 6.90
C LEU A 673 -15.90 20.09 7.67
N MET A 674 -14.98 21.07 7.60
CA MET A 674 -13.85 21.20 8.53
C MET A 674 -14.27 21.73 9.92
N GLU A 675 -15.50 22.23 10.10
CA GLU A 675 -15.94 22.80 11.38
C GLU A 675 -16.50 21.71 12.31
N PRO A 676 -16.10 21.67 13.60
CA PRO A 676 -16.56 20.65 14.54
C PRO A 676 -18.08 20.59 14.78
N GLU A 677 -18.85 21.61 14.39
CA GLU A 677 -20.31 21.60 14.46
C GLU A 677 -21.00 20.89 13.27
N TYR A 678 -20.28 20.66 12.17
CA TYR A 678 -20.72 19.83 11.03
C TYR A 678 -20.04 18.45 10.98
N ALA A 679 -19.15 18.15 11.93
CA ALA A 679 -18.64 16.80 12.15
C ALA A 679 -19.80 15.83 12.41
N ALA A 680 -19.82 14.70 11.68
CA ALA A 680 -20.91 13.70 11.64
C ALA A 680 -22.23 14.09 10.90
N THR A 681 -22.27 15.13 10.06
CA THR A 681 -23.53 15.57 9.39
C THR A 681 -23.91 14.87 8.09
N THR A 682 -22.96 14.29 7.37
CA THR A 682 -23.22 13.60 6.08
C THR A 682 -22.70 12.18 6.12
N GLY A 683 -23.62 11.26 5.86
CA GLY A 683 -23.40 9.87 5.52
C GLY A 683 -22.56 9.70 4.27
N ARG A 684 -22.50 10.70 3.38
CA ARG A 684 -21.55 10.67 2.26
C ARG A 684 -20.19 11.14 2.75
N GLN A 685 -19.22 10.83 1.92
CA GLN A 685 -17.80 10.89 2.16
C GLN A 685 -17.13 10.82 0.78
N TYR A 686 -15.82 10.88 0.58
CA TYR A 686 -15.17 10.86 -0.73
C TYR A 686 -13.95 9.76 -0.76
N ILE A 687 -13.62 8.82 -1.75
CA ILE A 687 -12.45 7.79 -1.92
C ILE A 687 -11.27 8.11 -2.95
N THR A 688 -10.04 7.52 -3.07
CA THR A 688 -9.20 7.52 -4.32
C THR A 688 -8.54 6.27 -4.85
N ILE A 689 -8.93 5.95 -6.10
CA ILE A 689 -8.19 5.27 -7.17
C ILE A 689 -7.74 6.26 -8.43
N VAL A 690 -6.56 6.22 -9.16
CA VAL A 690 -5.57 7.23 -9.92
C VAL A 690 -3.49 6.41 -12.01
N ASN A 691 -3.58 6.27 -13.38
CA ASN A 691 -3.00 5.14 -14.21
C ASN A 691 -1.50 5.02 -14.61
N LEU A 692 -0.71 3.98 -14.26
CA LEU A 692 0.65 3.68 -14.82
C LEU A 692 1.04 2.18 -15.15
N THR A 693 0.24 1.33 -15.81
CA THR A 693 0.49 -0.13 -16.07
C THR A 693 0.13 -0.67 -17.50
N PRO A 694 0.98 -1.34 -18.31
CA PRO A 694 0.76 -1.40 -19.78
C PRO A 694 -0.02 -2.63 -20.35
N TYR A 695 -1.00 -3.19 -19.63
CA TYR A 695 -1.75 -4.40 -20.06
C TYR A 695 -3.25 -4.17 -20.38
N PRO A 696 -4.18 -5.12 -20.14
CA PRO A 696 -5.66 -4.82 -20.08
C PRO A 696 -6.48 -4.61 -18.70
N PHE A 697 -7.59 -3.85 -18.55
CA PHE A 697 -8.63 -3.87 -17.46
C PHE A 697 -10.11 -4.00 -18.01
N LYS A 698 -11.20 -4.43 -17.29
CA LYS A 698 -12.70 -4.23 -17.53
C LYS A 698 -13.79 -5.30 -16.97
N LEU A 699 -14.93 -4.87 -16.35
CA LEU A 699 -15.73 -5.53 -15.24
C LEU A 699 -17.10 -6.23 -15.47
N THR A 700 -17.31 -7.51 -15.09
CA THR A 700 -18.64 -8.21 -15.07
C THR A 700 -19.38 -8.51 -13.72
N TYR A 701 -18.82 -8.42 -12.50
CA TYR A 701 -19.52 -8.70 -11.20
C TYR A 701 -19.20 -7.76 -10.02
N LYS A 702 -20.09 -7.58 -9.02
CA LYS A 702 -20.03 -6.63 -7.85
C LYS A 702 -21.28 -6.88 -6.89
N HIS A 703 -21.38 -6.48 -5.59
CA HIS A 703 -22.60 -6.04 -4.83
C HIS A 703 -22.57 -5.03 -3.60
N SER A 704 -23.72 -4.76 -2.92
CA SER A 704 -23.84 -4.05 -1.62
C SER A 704 -25.21 -4.19 -0.91
N TYR A 705 -25.29 -4.75 0.30
CA TYR A 705 -26.36 -4.55 1.30
C TYR A 705 -26.23 -3.17 2.00
N GLN A 706 -27.01 -2.88 3.06
CA GLN A 706 -27.46 -1.55 3.58
C GLN A 706 -26.68 -0.27 3.18
N MET A 707 -26.82 0.17 1.93
CA MET A 707 -26.17 1.38 1.45
C MET A 707 -27.05 2.25 0.59
N ASP A 708 -26.86 3.56 0.72
CA ASP A 708 -27.79 4.54 0.16
C ASP A 708 -27.49 4.80 -1.31
N GLU A 709 -26.22 4.79 -1.72
CA GLU A 709 -25.92 4.71 -3.15
C GLU A 709 -24.53 4.15 -3.41
N PHE A 710 -24.37 3.45 -4.54
CA PHE A 710 -23.22 2.62 -4.79
C PHE A 710 -22.77 2.39 -6.26
N ASN A 711 -21.60 2.89 -6.65
CA ASN A 711 -21.39 3.19 -8.08
C ASN A 711 -20.00 2.82 -8.65
N TRP A 712 -19.95 1.78 -9.54
CA TRP A 712 -18.82 0.92 -10.08
C TRP A 712 -19.09 0.37 -11.53
N GLY A 713 -18.08 -0.06 -12.34
CA GLY A 713 -18.16 -0.36 -13.82
C GLY A 713 -16.98 -1.17 -14.52
N ASP A 714 -16.70 -1.17 -15.89
CA ASP A 714 -15.69 -1.55 -17.02
C ASP A 714 -14.25 -0.82 -17.41
N ILE A 715 -13.03 -0.84 -16.78
CA ILE A 715 -11.85 0.09 -17.06
C ILE A 715 -10.92 -0.09 -18.35
N PRO A 716 -10.62 0.93 -19.21
CA PRO A 716 -9.41 1.13 -20.12
C PRO A 716 -7.95 1.67 -19.66
N PRO A 717 -7.05 2.24 -20.56
CA PRO A 717 -5.64 2.76 -20.35
C PRO A 717 -5.10 4.21 -19.97
N GLY A 718 -4.63 4.57 -18.75
CA GLY A 718 -3.69 5.72 -18.52
C GLY A 718 -4.07 7.15 -18.15
N ARG A 719 -5.08 7.34 -17.31
CA ARG A 719 -5.66 8.64 -17.00
C ARG A 719 -6.21 8.55 -15.57
N ALA A 720 -7.30 9.24 -15.16
CA ALA A 720 -7.76 9.36 -13.77
C ALA A 720 -9.24 9.73 -13.60
N ARG A 721 -9.80 9.53 -12.42
CA ARG A 721 -10.67 8.42 -12.01
C ARG A 721 -11.35 8.89 -10.69
N GLN A 722 -12.62 8.51 -10.41
CA GLN A 722 -13.51 8.73 -9.23
C GLN A 722 -14.88 7.94 -9.02
N ASN A 723 -15.15 7.15 -7.94
CA ASN A 723 -16.37 6.28 -7.70
C ASN A 723 -17.28 6.70 -6.46
N VAL A 724 -18.39 6.03 -6.03
CA VAL A 724 -18.99 6.30 -4.66
C VAL A 724 -19.69 5.19 -3.85
N ALA A 725 -19.62 5.38 -2.52
CA ALA A 725 -20.34 4.84 -1.35
C ALA A 725 -20.99 5.95 -0.48
N HIS A 726 -22.24 5.78 -0.07
CA HIS A 726 -22.91 6.72 0.84
C HIS A 726 -23.68 5.97 1.91
N TYR A 727 -23.16 6.15 3.12
CA TYR A 727 -23.46 5.45 4.34
C TYR A 727 -24.86 5.70 4.76
N THR A 728 -25.41 4.68 5.40
CA THR A 728 -26.84 4.63 5.53
C THR A 728 -27.22 5.56 6.68
N GLU A 729 -27.78 6.70 6.30
CA GLU A 729 -28.35 7.67 7.25
C GLU A 729 -29.73 7.15 7.77
N ARG A 730 -30.08 5.89 7.44
CA ARG A 730 -31.37 5.27 7.73
C ARG A 730 -31.48 4.93 9.21
N VAL A 731 -32.35 5.66 9.91
CA VAL A 731 -32.71 5.50 11.33
C VAL A 731 -32.94 4.05 11.82
N ASN A 732 -33.40 3.13 10.96
CA ASN A 732 -33.68 1.72 11.31
C ASN A 732 -32.60 0.73 10.83
N ALA A 733 -31.64 1.18 10.05
CA ALA A 733 -30.41 0.42 9.90
C ALA A 733 -29.68 0.45 11.24
N ASN A 734 -29.01 -0.64 11.56
CA ASN A 734 -27.78 -0.52 12.33
C ASN A 734 -26.79 0.15 11.36
N PRO A 735 -26.25 1.37 11.58
CA PRO A 735 -25.37 2.11 10.64
C PRO A 735 -23.95 1.52 10.52
N VAL A 736 -23.88 0.21 10.39
CA VAL A 736 -23.06 -0.69 11.21
C VAL A 736 -22.97 -2.01 10.48
N ASP A 737 -24.14 -2.43 10.02
CA ASP A 737 -24.35 -3.32 8.91
C ASP A 737 -24.41 -2.48 7.63
N ASP A 738 -23.54 -1.50 7.45
CA ASP A 738 -23.54 -0.59 6.31
C ASP A 738 -23.02 -1.15 4.99
N ASN A 739 -22.73 -2.45 4.87
CA ASN A 739 -23.28 -3.20 3.74
C ASN A 739 -22.54 -3.51 2.39
N GLY A 740 -21.34 -3.11 1.97
CA GLY A 740 -20.79 -3.29 0.59
C GLY A 740 -19.74 -4.38 0.30
N GLU A 741 -19.79 -5.07 -0.86
CA GLU A 741 -18.56 -5.63 -1.50
C GLU A 741 -18.52 -5.51 -3.16
N ALA A 742 -17.06 -4.46 -4.75
CA ALA A 742 -16.67 -4.51 -6.27
C ALA A 742 -15.40 -5.35 -6.71
N TYR A 743 -14.91 -5.16 -7.94
CA TYR A 743 -13.97 -6.06 -8.66
C TYR A 743 -12.90 -5.28 -9.47
N TYR A 744 -11.59 -5.66 -9.54
CA TYR A 744 -10.63 -5.45 -10.66
C TYR A 744 -9.25 -6.20 -10.72
N ASP A 745 -8.42 -6.00 -11.79
CA ASP A 745 -8.33 -6.91 -12.96
C ASP A 745 -7.04 -6.84 -13.88
N ILE A 746 -5.77 -7.07 -13.45
CA ILE A 746 -4.59 -6.72 -14.32
C ILE A 746 -4.45 -7.63 -15.56
N GLY A 747 -5.13 -7.26 -16.62
CA GLY A 747 -4.71 -7.54 -17.98
C GLY A 747 -4.85 -8.98 -18.39
N ASP A 748 -3.94 -9.33 -19.27
CA ASP A 748 -3.62 -10.71 -19.56
C ASP A 748 -2.43 -11.16 -18.68
N THR A 749 -2.08 -10.40 -17.62
CA THR A 749 -0.89 -10.70 -16.78
C THR A 749 -1.15 -11.81 -15.75
N GLY A 750 -2.42 -12.01 -15.35
CA GLY A 750 -2.73 -12.90 -14.23
C GLY A 750 -2.44 -12.32 -12.84
N LYS A 751 -2.34 -10.99 -12.70
CA LYS A 751 -2.42 -10.29 -11.41
C LYS A 751 -3.86 -9.86 -11.04
N ARG A 752 -4.46 -10.46 -10.01
CA ARG A 752 -5.73 -9.98 -9.40
C ARG A 752 -5.40 -8.85 -8.43
N PHE A 753 -6.34 -8.45 -7.58
CA PHE A 753 -6.07 -7.57 -6.45
C PHE A 753 -7.08 -7.80 -5.31
N VAL A 754 -7.75 -6.84 -4.61
CA VAL A 754 -8.84 -7.17 -3.61
C VAL A 754 -10.10 -6.23 -3.56
N VAL A 755 -11.31 -6.45 -2.92
CA VAL A 755 -12.29 -5.43 -2.29
C VAL A 755 -13.53 -6.01 -1.43
N ARG A 756 -13.98 -5.35 -0.30
CA ARG A 756 -15.32 -5.21 0.46
C ARG A 756 -15.71 -3.71 0.72
N ALA A 757 -16.34 -3.29 1.84
CA ALA A 757 -16.39 -1.94 2.44
C ALA A 757 -16.77 -1.94 3.97
N THR A 758 -16.59 -0.88 4.78
CA THR A 758 -16.66 -0.90 6.27
C THR A 758 -17.03 0.39 7.04
N THR A 759 -17.88 0.27 8.07
CA THR A 759 -18.36 1.32 9.02
C THR A 759 -18.59 0.73 10.40
N HIS A 760 -18.18 1.42 11.44
CA HIS A 760 -17.05 1.06 12.32
C HIS A 760 -17.44 1.44 13.79
N ILE A 761 -17.04 0.82 14.93
CA ILE A 761 -17.02 1.42 16.34
C ILE A 761 -16.11 0.53 17.23
N PRO A 762 -15.38 1.03 18.25
CA PRO A 762 -15.11 2.42 18.71
C PRO A 762 -13.71 3.12 18.54
N ASP A 763 -13.61 4.42 18.15
CA ASP A 763 -12.43 5.16 17.59
C ASP A 763 -12.56 6.70 17.52
N THR A 764 -11.52 7.41 16.99
CA THR A 764 -11.29 8.87 17.03
C THR A 764 -11.10 9.64 15.69
N TYR A 765 -10.62 9.07 14.56
CA TYR A 765 -10.71 9.74 13.22
C TYR A 765 -11.12 8.76 12.07
N PRO A 766 -11.95 9.14 11.05
CA PRO A 766 -13.24 8.50 10.57
C PRO A 766 -13.36 7.08 9.90
N ARG A 767 -14.46 6.70 9.18
CA ARG A 767 -15.03 5.35 8.75
C ARG A 767 -14.25 4.07 8.26
N ARG A 768 -12.95 3.97 7.81
CA ARG A 768 -12.41 2.71 7.13
C ARG A 768 -11.26 2.47 6.04
N ILE A 769 -10.60 3.38 5.30
CA ILE A 769 -9.95 3.33 3.91
C ILE A 769 -8.79 2.39 3.48
N VAL A 770 -9.05 1.46 2.53
CA VAL A 770 -8.61 0.04 2.50
C VAL A 770 -7.57 -0.57 1.56
N PHE A 771 -7.72 -0.56 0.26
CA PHE A 771 -6.52 -0.33 -0.53
C PHE A 771 -5.54 -1.56 -0.74
N ASP A 772 -6.03 -2.71 -1.27
CA ASP A 772 -5.44 -4.05 -1.69
C ASP A 772 -4.93 -4.49 -3.10
N LEU A 773 -3.69 -5.02 -3.17
CA LEU A 773 -2.89 -5.66 -4.24
C LEU A 773 -2.27 -7.01 -3.83
N SER A 774 -2.72 -7.75 -2.82
CA SER A 774 -2.52 -9.21 -2.71
C SER A 774 -2.28 -9.83 -4.09
N GLY A 775 -3.24 -9.61 -4.98
CA GLY A 775 -3.16 -10.19 -6.30
C GLY A 775 -2.23 -9.57 -7.31
N MET A 776 -1.76 -8.34 -7.13
CA MET A 776 -0.67 -7.78 -7.94
C MET A 776 0.68 -8.02 -7.30
N GLY A 777 0.65 -8.42 -6.05
CA GLY A 777 1.80 -8.56 -5.24
C GLY A 777 2.15 -7.40 -4.33
N LYS A 778 1.21 -6.57 -3.86
CA LYS A 778 1.55 -5.42 -3.02
C LYS A 778 0.73 -5.25 -1.76
N GLY A 779 0.04 -6.31 -1.38
CA GLY A 779 -0.24 -6.56 0.03
C GLY A 779 -1.57 -6.10 0.38
N GLN A 780 -1.53 -5.10 1.24
CA GLN A 780 -2.58 -4.40 1.90
C GLN A 780 -1.82 -3.35 2.67
N ARG A 781 -1.82 -2.00 2.30
CA ARG A 781 -1.68 0.20 3.32
C ARG A 781 -2.21 0.98 4.96
N GLU A 782 -2.70 0.44 6.12
CA GLU A 782 -4.01 0.92 6.61
C GLU A 782 -4.14 2.40 6.55
N TYR A 783 -4.65 3.16 5.46
CA TYR A 783 -4.55 4.57 4.81
C TYR A 783 -5.61 5.74 5.09
N ARG A 784 -5.24 6.91 5.68
CA ARG A 784 -6.16 7.69 6.59
C ARG A 784 -7.13 8.76 6.05
N VAL A 785 -8.45 8.69 6.35
CA VAL A 785 -9.35 9.89 6.24
C VAL A 785 -9.15 10.83 7.41
N PRO A 786 -9.02 12.12 7.12
CA PRO A 786 -8.94 13.15 8.12
C PRO A 786 -10.30 13.59 8.72
N GLU A 787 -11.38 13.80 7.94
CA GLU A 787 -12.69 14.36 8.38
C GLU A 787 -13.92 13.99 7.48
N GLN A 788 -15.08 14.66 7.66
CA GLN A 788 -16.32 14.55 6.86
C GLN A 788 -16.23 15.01 5.39
N GLU A 789 -16.59 14.11 4.48
CA GLU A 789 -16.37 14.29 3.05
C GLU A 789 -14.93 14.72 2.74
N VAL A 790 -13.96 14.33 3.61
CA VAL A 790 -12.53 14.69 3.61
C VAL A 790 -11.68 13.45 3.23
N PRO A 791 -11.43 13.25 1.95
CA PRO A 791 -10.78 12.06 1.37
C PRO A 791 -9.16 11.60 1.55
N VAL A 792 -8.67 10.31 1.26
CA VAL A 792 -7.33 9.53 1.06
C VAL A 792 -6.92 8.64 -0.24
N THR A 793 -5.75 7.94 -0.42
CA THR A 793 -5.26 7.46 -1.81
C THR A 793 -4.22 6.32 -1.99
N LEU A 794 -3.89 5.87 -3.23
CA LEU A 794 -2.56 5.34 -3.72
C LEU A 794 -1.88 6.28 -4.69
N VAL A 795 -0.66 5.94 -5.09
CA VAL A 795 -0.20 6.17 -6.45
C VAL A 795 0.50 4.95 -7.04
N ILE A 796 -0.05 4.34 -8.11
CA ILE A 796 0.57 3.16 -8.75
C ILE A 796 0.97 3.29 -10.19
N THR A 797 2.15 2.73 -10.43
CA THR A 797 2.67 2.12 -11.66
C THR A 797 2.95 0.66 -11.53
N GLY A 798 3.29 0.08 -12.67
CA GLY A 798 4.37 -0.86 -12.79
C GLY A 798 4.46 -1.29 -14.20
N SER A 799 5.09 -2.42 -14.39
CA SER A 799 4.40 -3.35 -15.24
C SER A 799 4.42 -4.72 -14.61
N ASP A 800 4.02 -5.73 -15.37
CA ASP A 800 4.45 -7.08 -15.13
C ASP A 800 5.99 -7.01 -15.30
N SER A 801 6.50 -6.79 -16.52
CA SER A 801 7.93 -6.83 -16.87
C SER A 801 8.89 -5.76 -16.27
N PHE A 802 8.46 -4.97 -15.28
CA PHE A 802 9.24 -3.99 -14.51
C PHE A 802 8.83 -3.96 -13.03
N GLY A 803 7.62 -4.44 -12.72
CA GLY A 803 7.04 -4.42 -11.40
C GLY A 803 6.45 -3.11 -10.93
N PHE A 804 5.52 -3.23 -9.98
CA PHE A 804 4.62 -2.13 -9.61
C PHE A 804 5.21 -1.16 -8.56
N ILE A 805 5.10 0.16 -8.68
CA ILE A 805 5.64 1.10 -7.68
C ILE A 805 4.50 1.93 -7.16
N THR A 806 4.39 1.96 -5.84
CA THR A 806 3.11 1.92 -5.18
C THR A 806 3.19 2.74 -3.89
N SER A 807 2.25 3.64 -3.58
CA SER A 807 2.33 4.44 -2.34
C SER A 807 1.93 3.68 -1.08
N LEU A 808 2.64 2.59 -0.80
CA LEU A 808 2.29 1.49 0.13
C LEU A 808 3.06 1.52 1.44
N SER A 809 4.20 2.13 1.26
CA SER A 809 5.21 2.52 2.17
C SER A 809 5.66 3.84 1.56
N HIS A 810 6.24 4.72 2.36
CA HIS A 810 7.37 5.40 1.76
C HIS A 810 8.32 4.34 1.29
N GLY A 811 8.82 4.46 0.07
CA GLY A 811 10.02 3.75 -0.28
C GLY A 811 11.22 4.43 0.39
N PRO A 812 12.45 4.18 -0.10
CA PRO A 812 13.67 4.70 0.52
C PRO A 812 13.70 6.20 0.80
N GLY A 813 13.14 6.98 -0.11
CA GLY A 813 13.61 8.34 -0.27
C GLY A 813 14.74 8.48 -1.29
N ASN A 814 15.45 7.44 -1.77
CA ASN A 814 16.44 7.55 -2.88
C ASN A 814 15.82 7.30 -4.25
N TRP A 815 14.71 7.99 -4.53
CA TRP A 815 13.90 7.61 -5.66
C TRP A 815 14.55 7.91 -7.02
N MET A 816 15.39 8.94 -7.16
CA MET A 816 16.03 9.27 -8.44
C MET A 816 17.00 8.15 -8.85
N ASN A 817 17.98 7.88 -7.99
CA ASN A 817 19.04 6.91 -8.21
C ASN A 817 18.46 5.53 -8.49
N SER A 818 17.40 5.18 -7.77
CA SER A 818 16.71 3.92 -7.94
C SER A 818 16.11 3.71 -9.33
N ILE A 819 15.73 4.76 -10.08
CA ILE A 819 15.35 4.68 -11.50
C ILE A 819 16.30 5.46 -12.42
N LYS A 820 17.57 5.56 -12.03
CA LYS A 820 18.63 6.24 -12.79
C LYS A 820 18.69 5.75 -14.23
N GLU A 821 18.63 4.44 -14.46
CA GLU A 821 18.72 3.86 -15.81
C GLU A 821 17.65 4.37 -16.79
N GLU A 822 16.51 4.83 -16.28
CA GLU A 822 15.42 5.35 -17.09
C GLU A 822 15.53 6.86 -17.28
N ILE A 823 16.11 7.59 -16.34
CA ILE A 823 16.13 9.05 -16.37
C ILE A 823 17.44 9.64 -16.84
N LYS A 824 18.54 8.89 -16.73
CA LYS A 824 19.90 9.37 -16.97
C LYS A 824 20.11 10.08 -18.32
N HIS A 825 19.47 9.58 -19.38
CA HIS A 825 19.55 10.16 -20.74
C HIS A 825 18.59 11.36 -20.98
N ARG A 826 17.77 11.74 -19.99
CA ARG A 826 16.85 12.87 -20.05
C ARG A 826 17.52 14.09 -19.45
N ARG A 827 17.16 15.28 -19.91
CA ARG A 827 17.56 16.51 -19.23
C ARG A 827 16.70 16.72 -18.00
N LEU A 828 17.19 17.48 -17.03
CA LEU A 828 16.43 17.88 -15.85
C LEU A 828 15.05 18.46 -16.19
N LEU A 829 14.96 19.34 -17.21
CA LEU A 829 13.72 19.93 -17.75
C LEU A 829 12.65 18.88 -18.14
N ASP A 830 13.07 17.67 -18.48
CA ASP A 830 12.23 16.60 -18.97
C ASP A 830 11.75 15.65 -17.83
N VAL A 831 12.30 15.79 -16.63
CA VAL A 831 11.87 15.16 -15.37
C VAL A 831 10.91 16.14 -14.63
N ILE A 832 10.23 15.77 -13.53
CA ILE A 832 9.45 16.61 -12.55
C ILE A 832 9.33 15.74 -11.30
N MET A 833 9.18 16.30 -10.10
CA MET A 833 9.78 15.81 -8.87
C MET A 833 9.11 16.38 -7.55
N PRO A 834 9.16 15.78 -6.32
CA PRO A 834 8.58 16.35 -5.08
C PRO A 834 9.30 17.52 -4.37
N GLY A 835 8.81 17.96 -3.21
CA GLY A 835 9.12 19.34 -2.77
C GLY A 835 8.12 19.98 -1.82
N THR A 836 8.42 21.20 -1.37
CA THR A 836 7.83 21.78 -0.15
C THR A 836 7.89 23.30 -0.10
N HIS A 837 6.82 23.91 0.38
CA HIS A 837 6.67 25.34 0.67
C HIS A 837 7.17 25.67 2.06
N ASP A 838 7.99 26.71 2.18
CA ASP A 838 8.57 27.23 3.42
C ASP A 838 9.19 26.11 4.28
N SER A 839 10.02 25.30 3.65
CA SER A 839 10.29 23.92 4.03
C SER A 839 10.71 23.71 5.49
N GLY A 840 11.66 24.48 6.00
CA GLY A 840 12.12 24.35 7.39
C GLY A 840 11.10 24.81 8.44
N MET A 841 9.85 25.11 8.08
CA MET A 841 8.75 25.36 9.01
C MET A 841 8.07 24.05 9.42
N SER A 842 8.87 23.09 9.89
CA SER A 842 8.44 21.77 10.40
C SER A 842 7.94 21.77 11.84
N LYS A 843 8.39 22.78 12.60
CA LYS A 843 8.20 22.96 14.02
C LYS A 843 8.22 24.46 14.31
N ILE A 844 7.31 25.01 15.10
CA ILE A 844 7.39 26.42 15.51
C ILE A 844 8.37 26.62 16.66
N THR A 845 9.26 27.61 16.50
CA THR A 845 10.25 27.96 17.52
C THR A 845 10.08 29.39 18.02
N GLY A 846 10.63 29.66 19.22
CA GLY A 846 10.51 30.95 19.90
C GLY A 846 11.47 32.04 19.43
N ALA A 847 12.24 31.84 18.35
CA ALA A 847 13.23 32.84 17.91
C ALA A 847 12.58 34.11 17.35
N ILE A 848 11.37 34.02 16.77
CA ILE A 848 10.55 35.19 16.44
C ILE A 848 9.29 35.21 17.32
N LEU A 849 9.16 36.29 18.10
CA LEU A 849 8.10 36.55 19.07
C LEU A 849 7.03 37.46 18.47
N THR A 850 6.03 36.86 17.81
CA THR A 850 4.87 37.56 17.26
C THR A 850 3.56 37.04 17.89
N GLY A 851 2.42 37.61 17.49
CA GLY A 851 1.09 37.08 17.78
C GLY A 851 0.63 35.94 16.86
N ALA A 852 1.47 35.50 15.91
CA ALA A 852 1.17 34.36 15.03
C ALA A 852 1.19 33.03 15.78
N THR A 853 0.53 32.02 15.25
CA THR A 853 0.32 30.70 15.86
C THR A 853 0.79 29.60 14.92
N GLU A 854 0.97 28.39 15.43
CA GLU A 854 1.24 27.20 14.62
C GLU A 854 0.21 27.04 13.49
N SER A 855 -1.08 27.25 13.82
CA SER A 855 -2.21 27.28 12.91
C SER A 855 -2.00 28.15 11.65
N ASN A 856 -1.35 29.31 11.77
CA ASN A 856 -1.22 30.28 10.67
C ASN A 856 0.21 30.50 10.17
N THR A 857 1.19 29.71 10.63
CA THR A 857 2.60 29.86 10.20
C THR A 857 3.34 28.56 9.97
N GLN A 858 2.97 27.45 10.61
CA GLN A 858 3.61 26.18 10.33
C GLN A 858 3.09 25.69 8.96
N THR A 859 4.01 25.44 8.03
CA THR A 859 3.69 24.94 6.68
C THR A 859 4.16 23.52 6.47
N GLN A 860 4.94 22.90 7.36
CA GLN A 860 5.32 21.48 7.26
C GLN A 860 5.06 20.74 8.57
N GLY A 861 4.81 19.43 8.49
CA GLY A 861 4.77 18.56 9.66
C GLY A 861 6.09 17.85 9.96
N LEU A 862 7.06 17.93 9.06
CA LEU A 862 8.27 17.11 9.03
C LEU A 862 9.49 17.98 8.93
N ASN A 863 10.59 17.57 9.54
CA ASN A 863 11.89 18.19 9.32
C ASN A 863 12.41 17.91 7.90
N VAL A 864 13.38 18.68 7.41
CA VAL A 864 13.85 18.57 6.01
C VAL A 864 14.38 17.16 5.70
N TYR A 865 14.93 16.43 6.66
CA TYR A 865 15.29 15.01 6.51
C TYR A 865 14.10 14.11 6.19
N ASP A 866 13.01 14.17 6.97
CA ASP A 866 11.84 13.35 6.69
C ASP A 866 11.05 13.89 5.47
N GLN A 867 11.13 15.19 5.15
CA GLN A 867 10.66 15.72 3.86
C GLN A 867 11.40 15.05 2.69
N LEU A 868 12.73 14.94 2.78
CA LEU A 868 13.56 14.26 1.77
C LEU A 868 13.14 12.79 1.59
N ARG A 869 12.85 12.11 2.70
CA ARG A 869 12.42 10.70 2.71
C ARG A 869 11.00 10.50 2.22
N VAL A 870 10.08 11.44 2.49
CA VAL A 870 8.76 11.43 1.83
C VAL A 870 8.79 11.85 0.36
N GLY A 871 10.00 12.03 -0.17
CA GLY A 871 10.30 12.10 -1.57
C GLY A 871 10.90 13.41 -1.98
N ALA A 872 10.66 14.49 -1.23
CA ALA A 872 11.05 15.84 -1.63
C ALA A 872 12.54 15.96 -1.90
N ARG A 873 12.87 16.88 -2.78
CA ARG A 873 14.13 17.56 -2.80
C ARG A 873 14.02 19.04 -3.12
N TRP A 874 12.88 19.59 -3.59
CA TRP A 874 12.67 21.03 -3.72
C TRP A 874 12.30 21.57 -2.37
N PHE A 875 13.14 22.47 -1.89
CA PHE A 875 12.92 23.17 -0.65
C PHE A 875 12.88 24.66 -0.95
N ASP A 876 11.71 25.26 -0.78
CA ASP A 876 11.57 26.71 -0.74
C ASP A 876 11.99 27.21 0.65
N LEU A 877 13.29 27.44 0.82
CA LEU A 877 13.94 27.76 2.08
C LEU A 877 14.04 29.27 2.28
N ARG A 878 13.08 29.83 3.00
CA ARG A 878 13.12 31.22 3.47
C ARG A 878 14.03 31.36 4.69
N VAL A 879 15.35 31.32 4.49
CA VAL A 879 16.32 31.53 5.58
C VAL A 879 16.51 33.01 5.87
N SER A 880 16.17 33.41 7.09
CA SER A 880 16.42 34.75 7.62
C SER A 880 17.45 34.71 8.75
N THR A 881 18.25 35.79 8.89
CA THR A 881 18.97 36.03 10.15
C THR A 881 18.02 36.62 11.18
N VAL A 882 17.86 35.97 12.34
CA VAL A 882 17.01 36.46 13.42
C VAL A 882 17.89 37.18 14.44
N HIS A 883 17.75 38.51 14.50
CA HIS A 883 18.57 39.39 15.34
C HIS A 883 17.89 39.66 16.69
N GLU A 884 18.60 39.37 17.77
CA GLU A 884 18.20 39.69 19.14
C GLU A 884 18.23 41.21 19.39
N VAL A 885 17.08 41.81 19.70
CA VAL A 885 16.95 43.25 19.96
C VAL A 885 17.78 43.72 21.16
N VAL A 886 18.07 42.84 22.13
CA VAL A 886 18.80 43.18 23.35
C VAL A 886 20.32 43.08 23.18
N THR A 887 20.81 42.05 22.49
CA THR A 887 22.25 41.72 22.40
C THR A 887 22.88 42.03 21.04
N GLY A 888 22.08 42.20 19.98
CA GLY A 888 22.56 42.37 18.60
C GLY A 888 23.17 41.11 17.98
N SER A 889 23.15 39.97 18.68
CA SER A 889 23.52 38.67 18.12
C SER A 889 22.45 38.15 17.16
N TYR A 890 22.85 37.31 16.20
CA TYR A 890 21.92 36.67 15.29
C TYR A 890 22.28 35.20 15.04
N GLU A 891 21.26 34.41 14.72
CA GLU A 891 21.36 33.04 14.21
C GLU A 891 20.58 32.92 12.89
N TYR A 892 20.82 31.86 12.12
CA TYR A 892 20.11 31.57 10.87
C TYR A 892 18.96 30.60 11.13
N TRP A 893 17.74 31.03 10.78
CA TRP A 893 16.51 30.26 10.97
C TRP A 893 15.71 30.26 9.66
N VAL A 894 14.99 29.18 9.38
CA VAL A 894 13.92 29.23 8.38
C VAL A 894 12.73 30.00 8.96
N THR A 895 12.02 30.77 8.14
CA THR A 895 10.94 31.67 8.59
C THR A 895 9.80 31.72 7.57
N HIS A 896 8.56 31.52 8.00
CA HIS A 896 7.37 31.88 7.24
C HIS A 896 6.79 33.17 7.82
N LEU A 897 6.76 34.22 6.99
CA LEU A 897 6.36 35.58 7.33
C LEU A 897 5.35 36.08 6.29
N ASN A 898 4.41 36.92 6.70
CA ASN A 898 3.40 37.48 5.81
C ASN A 898 3.94 38.47 4.75
N ASP A 899 5.08 39.09 5.05
CA ASP A 899 5.91 39.92 4.16
C ASP A 899 7.28 40.09 4.83
N GLU A 900 8.30 39.39 4.34
CA GLU A 900 9.69 39.43 4.82
C GLU A 900 10.30 40.84 4.73
N MET A 901 9.72 41.73 3.93
CA MET A 901 10.17 43.09 3.67
C MET A 901 9.42 44.17 4.47
N ALA A 902 8.40 43.79 5.24
CA ALA A 902 7.57 44.72 6.01
C ALA A 902 8.33 45.42 7.16
N ASP A 903 7.83 46.58 7.59
CA ASP A 903 8.34 47.31 8.76
C ASP A 903 8.21 46.53 10.08
N ALA A 904 7.25 45.60 10.14
CA ALA A 904 7.03 44.68 11.24
C ALA A 904 6.41 43.36 10.70
N PRO A 905 7.24 42.41 10.23
CA PRO A 905 6.75 41.13 9.72
C PRO A 905 6.02 40.33 10.81
N ILE A 906 4.92 39.69 10.43
CA ILE A 906 4.12 38.80 11.28
C ILE A 906 4.30 37.38 10.77
N GLY A 907 4.76 36.49 11.64
CA GLY A 907 4.95 35.09 11.33
C GLY A 907 5.77 34.38 12.41
N ARG A 908 6.45 33.29 12.06
CA ARG A 908 7.27 32.50 13.01
C ARG A 908 8.58 32.02 12.39
N SER A 909 9.51 31.66 13.27
CA SER A 909 10.71 30.89 12.95
C SER A 909 10.42 29.40 13.04
N GLY A 910 11.01 28.64 12.13
CA GLY A 910 10.99 27.19 12.07
C GLY A 910 12.27 26.60 12.65
N GLU A 911 12.90 25.71 11.89
CA GLU A 911 14.18 25.08 12.19
C GLU A 911 15.37 26.07 12.18
N LYS A 912 16.42 25.69 12.92
CA LYS A 912 17.74 26.28 12.70
C LYS A 912 18.26 25.82 11.34
N PHE A 913 18.92 26.71 10.61
CA PHE A 913 19.53 26.32 9.33
C PHE A 913 20.59 25.22 9.50
N ASP A 914 21.22 25.14 10.69
CA ASP A 914 22.20 24.12 11.04
C ASP A 914 21.57 22.72 11.20
N ASP A 915 20.31 22.64 11.65
CA ASP A 915 19.52 21.41 11.65
C ASP A 915 19.31 20.97 10.19
N VAL A 916 18.80 21.89 9.35
CA VAL A 916 18.52 21.66 7.91
C VAL A 916 19.76 21.19 7.14
N VAL A 917 20.93 21.81 7.35
CA VAL A 917 22.21 21.39 6.75
C VAL A 917 22.59 19.97 7.22
N SER A 918 22.47 19.67 8.52
CA SER A 918 22.74 18.32 9.04
C SER A 918 21.77 17.27 8.49
N GLU A 919 20.54 17.66 8.19
CA GLU A 919 19.48 16.79 7.71
C GLU A 919 19.62 16.43 6.23
N ILE A 920 19.95 17.42 5.38
CA ILE A 920 20.35 17.19 3.99
C ILE A 920 21.62 16.34 3.94
N ASN A 921 22.59 16.60 4.82
CA ASN A 921 23.83 15.82 4.95
C ASN A 921 23.62 14.38 5.41
N ARG A 922 22.63 14.15 6.27
CA ARG A 922 22.23 12.81 6.68
C ARG A 922 21.60 12.08 5.50
N PHE A 923 20.59 12.68 4.89
CA PHE A 923 19.87 12.08 3.77
C PHE A 923 20.80 11.76 2.59
N THR A 924 21.65 12.68 2.14
CA THR A 924 22.66 12.43 1.06
C THR A 924 23.61 11.28 1.36
N SER A 925 23.94 11.06 2.65
CA SER A 925 24.82 9.97 3.06
C SER A 925 24.12 8.61 3.14
N GLU A 926 22.80 8.62 3.39
CA GLU A 926 21.95 7.42 3.36
C GLU A 926 21.46 7.10 1.94
N ASN A 927 21.34 8.13 1.08
CA ASN A 927 20.70 8.12 -0.24
C ASN A 927 21.61 8.80 -1.29
N PRO A 928 22.78 8.22 -1.61
CA PRO A 928 23.67 8.76 -2.65
C PRO A 928 23.05 8.61 -4.05
N GLY A 929 23.38 9.54 -4.94
CA GLY A 929 22.95 9.55 -6.35
C GLY A 929 21.65 10.31 -6.63
N GLU A 930 21.05 10.93 -5.59
CA GLU A 930 19.94 11.87 -5.73
C GLU A 930 20.40 13.25 -6.20
N VAL A 931 19.46 14.08 -6.62
CA VAL A 931 19.67 15.50 -6.95
C VAL A 931 18.86 16.32 -5.92
N ILE A 932 19.49 17.04 -4.97
CA ILE A 932 18.79 17.77 -3.84
C ILE A 932 18.86 19.32 -3.90
N ILE A 933 17.78 20.03 -3.53
CA ILE A 933 17.42 21.24 -4.29
C ILE A 933 16.89 22.37 -3.41
N LEU A 934 17.71 23.40 -3.27
CA LEU A 934 17.57 24.38 -2.22
C LEU A 934 17.36 25.75 -2.87
N GLN A 935 16.10 26.10 -3.11
CA GLN A 935 15.76 27.48 -3.45
C GLN A 935 15.78 28.32 -2.17
N PHE A 936 16.60 29.35 -2.13
CA PHE A 936 16.57 30.33 -1.05
C PHE A 936 16.00 31.66 -1.52
N ARG A 937 14.89 32.09 -0.90
CA ARG A 937 14.24 33.39 -1.15
C ARG A 937 14.60 34.43 -0.10
N TYR A 938 14.39 35.69 -0.47
CA TYR A 938 14.51 36.92 0.33
C TYR A 938 15.93 37.23 0.86
N LEU A 939 16.59 36.33 1.59
CA LEU A 939 17.98 36.47 2.05
C LEU A 939 18.21 37.80 2.82
N VAL A 940 17.32 38.07 3.77
CA VAL A 940 17.31 39.23 4.67
C VAL A 940 17.33 38.80 6.14
N GLY A 941 17.41 39.75 7.05
CA GLY A 941 17.31 39.52 8.49
C GLY A 941 16.10 40.22 9.10
N VAL A 942 15.56 39.63 10.16
CA VAL A 942 14.44 40.16 10.94
C VAL A 942 14.84 40.30 12.41
N ARG A 943 14.02 40.98 13.20
CA ARG A 943 14.23 41.11 14.66
C ARG A 943 13.42 40.05 15.39
N ASN A 944 13.96 39.49 16.47
CA ASN A 944 13.24 38.55 17.33
C ASN A 944 11.91 39.16 17.86
N VAL A 945 11.89 40.48 18.07
CA VAL A 945 10.65 41.28 18.22
C VAL A 945 10.48 42.17 16.98
N PRO A 946 9.51 41.88 16.08
CA PRO A 946 9.35 42.60 14.82
C PRO A 946 9.21 44.11 14.98
N SER A 947 10.08 44.85 14.30
CA SER A 947 10.12 46.31 14.30
C SER A 947 11.16 46.80 13.28
N LYS A 948 11.04 48.04 12.79
CA LYS A 948 12.07 48.78 12.03
C LYS A 948 12.56 48.12 10.72
N GLY A 949 11.72 47.32 10.05
CA GLY A 949 12.01 46.79 8.72
C GLY A 949 13.14 45.76 8.60
N PRO A 950 13.35 45.18 7.41
CA PRO A 950 14.34 44.13 7.18
C PRO A 950 15.78 44.64 7.34
N PHE A 951 16.64 43.79 7.90
CA PHE A 951 18.08 43.92 7.81
C PHE A 951 18.56 43.35 6.47
N TYR A 952 18.95 44.21 5.53
CA TYR A 952 19.69 43.75 4.35
C TYR A 952 21.05 43.20 4.76
N TRP A 953 21.39 41.98 4.31
CA TRP A 953 22.68 41.35 4.63
C TRP A 953 23.85 42.15 4.02
N ASP A 954 24.94 42.25 4.79
CA ASP A 954 26.24 42.74 4.31
C ASP A 954 27.13 41.55 3.86
N GLU A 955 28.33 41.84 3.36
CA GLU A 955 29.28 40.78 2.97
C GLU A 955 29.64 39.84 4.14
N THR A 956 29.59 40.29 5.41
CA THR A 956 29.90 39.46 6.58
C THR A 956 28.80 38.45 6.87
N ILE A 957 27.54 38.88 6.84
CA ILE A 957 26.37 38.00 7.05
C ILE A 957 26.24 37.03 5.87
N LYS A 958 26.47 37.51 4.64
CA LYS A 958 26.45 36.68 3.43
C LYS A 958 27.57 35.64 3.43
N ASN A 959 28.80 36.01 3.80
CA ASN A 959 29.91 35.04 3.86
C ASN A 959 29.64 33.95 4.92
N LYS A 960 29.15 34.29 6.12
CA LYS A 960 28.78 33.26 7.13
C LYS A 960 27.61 32.37 6.73
N PHE A 961 26.73 32.84 5.84
CA PHE A 961 25.70 31.99 5.24
C PHE A 961 26.34 31.03 4.22
N PHE A 962 27.29 31.51 3.43
CA PHE A 962 28.06 30.69 2.48
C PHE A 962 28.92 29.65 3.21
N ASP A 963 29.57 30.01 4.33
CA ASP A 963 30.32 29.10 5.19
C ASP A 963 29.47 27.88 5.61
N LYS A 964 28.15 28.08 5.82
CA LYS A 964 27.18 27.02 6.15
C LYS A 964 26.66 26.26 4.93
N LEU A 965 26.46 26.95 3.81
CA LEU A 965 26.12 26.31 2.55
C LEU A 965 27.22 25.35 2.09
N ILE A 966 28.50 25.70 2.31
CA ILE A 966 29.62 24.81 1.98
C ILE A 966 29.81 23.62 2.94
N GLU A 967 29.02 23.52 4.01
CA GLU A 967 28.89 22.31 4.83
C GLU A 967 27.91 21.28 4.24
N ILE A 968 27.03 21.67 3.30
CA ILE A 968 26.11 20.76 2.60
C ILE A 968 26.91 19.91 1.61
N LYS A 969 26.91 18.59 1.76
CA LYS A 969 27.74 17.67 0.96
C LYS A 969 27.18 17.48 -0.44
N ASN A 970 28.08 17.17 -1.36
CA ASN A 970 27.87 16.86 -2.78
C ASN A 970 27.35 18.11 -3.57
N ARG A 971 28.24 19.03 -3.99
CA ARG A 971 27.91 20.36 -4.58
C ARG A 971 28.43 20.63 -6.02
N CYS A 972 27.78 21.52 -6.82
CA CYS A 972 27.90 21.77 -8.30
C CYS A 972 28.85 22.96 -8.46
N GLY A 973 30.09 22.74 -8.03
CA GLY A 973 31.18 23.61 -8.40
C GLY A 973 31.48 23.53 -9.90
N ASN A 974 31.04 24.54 -10.68
CA ASN A 974 31.45 24.87 -12.08
C ASN A 974 30.55 24.58 -13.33
N LEU A 975 29.27 24.20 -13.23
CA LEU A 975 28.33 24.09 -14.39
C LEU A 975 28.44 25.25 -15.42
N ASP A 976 28.67 24.90 -16.69
CA ASP A 976 28.99 25.84 -17.78
C ASP A 976 27.77 26.32 -18.59
N LYS A 977 26.74 25.48 -18.72
CA LYS A 977 25.52 25.70 -19.52
C LYS A 977 24.28 25.90 -18.64
N LYS A 978 23.13 26.18 -19.28
CA LYS A 978 21.86 26.36 -18.57
C LYS A 978 21.46 25.05 -17.88
N ILE A 979 21.24 25.12 -16.57
CA ILE A 979 21.40 23.90 -15.78
C ILE A 979 20.27 22.90 -16.05
N GLN A 980 19.08 23.38 -16.45
CA GLN A 980 17.96 22.52 -16.80
C GLN A 980 18.17 21.66 -18.05
N ASP A 981 19.22 21.96 -18.82
CA ASP A 981 19.60 21.24 -20.03
C ASP A 981 20.69 20.17 -19.80
N TYR A 982 21.20 20.02 -18.57
CA TYR A 982 22.05 18.89 -18.21
C TYR A 982 21.27 17.58 -18.14
N THR A 983 21.94 16.49 -18.54
CA THR A 983 21.41 15.14 -18.40
C THR A 983 21.42 14.69 -16.95
N MET A 984 20.40 13.93 -16.55
CA MET A 984 20.37 13.34 -15.21
C MET A 984 21.55 12.38 -14.98
N ASP A 985 22.17 11.78 -16.00
CA ASP A 985 23.36 10.95 -15.78
C ASP A 985 24.53 11.78 -15.26
N LYS A 986 24.73 12.97 -15.82
CA LYS A 986 25.78 13.90 -15.38
C LYS A 986 25.52 14.28 -13.93
N LEU A 987 24.36 14.89 -13.64
CA LEU A 987 23.97 15.31 -12.30
C LEU A 987 23.97 14.16 -11.28
N MET A 988 23.51 12.96 -11.65
CA MET A 988 23.49 11.81 -10.72
C MET A 988 24.79 11.00 -10.69
N SER A 989 25.80 11.35 -11.49
CA SER A 989 27.16 10.76 -11.42
C SER A 989 28.20 11.73 -10.81
N SER A 990 27.80 13.00 -10.66
CA SER A 990 28.43 14.04 -9.86
C SER A 990 28.94 13.57 -8.49
N ASN A 991 29.94 14.29 -7.98
CA ASN A 991 30.56 14.04 -6.67
C ASN A 991 31.02 12.58 -6.45
N ASN A 992 31.55 11.92 -7.49
CA ASN A 992 31.93 10.49 -7.51
C ASN A 992 30.73 9.51 -7.38
N GLY A 993 29.59 9.84 -8.00
CA GLY A 993 28.37 9.03 -7.96
C GLY A 993 27.51 9.25 -6.71
N ASN A 994 27.81 10.28 -5.92
CA ASN A 994 27.04 10.61 -4.72
C ASN A 994 25.87 11.57 -5.00
N GLY A 995 25.74 12.10 -6.23
CA GLY A 995 24.66 12.99 -6.66
C GLY A 995 25.09 14.45 -6.80
N CYS A 996 24.16 15.32 -7.21
CA CYS A 996 24.31 16.78 -7.28
C CYS A 996 23.41 17.36 -6.08
N VAL A 997 23.76 18.42 -5.28
CA VAL A 997 22.84 19.15 -4.30
C VAL A 997 22.83 20.73 -4.32
N LEU A 998 21.95 21.45 -5.06
CA LEU A 998 22.18 22.89 -5.42
C LEU A 998 21.41 23.92 -4.62
N ILE A 999 22.03 25.09 -4.58
CA ILE A 999 21.66 26.27 -3.82
C ILE A 999 21.35 27.44 -4.76
N PHE A 1000 20.07 27.63 -5.12
CA PHE A 1000 19.62 28.78 -5.92
C PHE A 1000 19.29 29.97 -5.03
N LEU A 1001 20.07 31.03 -5.13
CA LEU A 1001 19.84 32.26 -4.37
C LEU A 1001 19.01 33.28 -5.16
N ASP A 1002 17.90 33.74 -4.59
CA ASP A 1002 17.23 34.96 -5.04
C ASP A 1002 17.95 36.20 -4.48
N THR A 1003 18.97 36.64 -5.22
CA THR A 1003 19.90 37.68 -4.76
C THR A 1003 19.37 39.12 -4.92
N ALA A 1004 18.10 39.32 -5.30
CA ALA A 1004 17.52 40.63 -5.58
C ALA A 1004 17.58 41.61 -4.39
N HIS A 1005 17.60 41.08 -3.16
CA HIS A 1005 17.60 41.87 -1.93
C HIS A 1005 19.03 42.12 -1.38
N MET A 1006 20.07 41.46 -1.91
CA MET A 1006 21.49 41.69 -1.54
C MET A 1006 22.07 43.00 -2.12
N LYS A 1007 21.29 44.10 -2.04
CA LYS A 1007 21.51 45.37 -2.76
C LYS A 1007 22.87 46.01 -2.50
N ASN A 1008 23.43 45.82 -1.30
CA ASN A 1008 24.70 46.41 -0.86
C ASN A 1008 25.94 45.54 -1.19
N ILE A 1009 25.74 44.35 -1.75
CA ILE A 1009 26.81 43.43 -2.14
C ILE A 1009 27.02 43.52 -3.65
N PRO A 1010 28.27 43.62 -4.17
CA PRO A 1010 28.55 43.56 -5.60
C PRO A 1010 28.02 42.27 -6.21
N GLU A 1011 27.41 42.33 -7.40
CA GLU A 1011 26.70 41.18 -8.00
C GLU A 1011 27.56 39.92 -8.12
N ALA A 1012 28.81 40.07 -8.58
CA ALA A 1012 29.80 38.99 -8.68
C ALA A 1012 30.26 38.38 -7.32
N LYS A 1013 29.74 38.85 -6.18
CA LYS A 1013 29.97 38.28 -4.84
C LYS A 1013 28.70 37.70 -4.19
N ARG A 1014 27.54 37.79 -4.86
CA ARG A 1014 26.24 37.32 -4.34
C ARG A 1014 26.00 35.81 -4.54
N ILE A 1015 26.90 35.16 -5.26
CA ILE A 1015 26.91 33.74 -5.64
C ILE A 1015 28.35 33.23 -5.58
N SER A 1016 28.56 31.92 -5.68
CA SER A 1016 29.88 31.29 -5.83
C SER A 1016 29.73 30.02 -6.66
N ILE A 1017 29.97 30.14 -7.97
CA ILE A 1017 29.76 29.03 -8.92
C ILE A 1017 30.72 27.88 -8.61
N GLU A 1018 31.96 28.16 -8.19
CA GLU A 1018 32.96 27.14 -7.80
C GLU A 1018 32.60 26.36 -6.52
N ASP A 1019 31.67 26.88 -5.70
CA ASP A 1019 31.21 26.24 -4.46
C ASP A 1019 29.85 25.54 -4.60
N GLY A 1020 29.13 25.63 -5.72
CA GLY A 1020 27.74 25.13 -5.83
C GLY A 1020 26.63 26.13 -5.51
N ILE A 1021 26.94 27.44 -5.55
CA ILE A 1021 26.02 28.49 -5.11
C ILE A 1021 25.66 29.39 -6.29
N TYR A 1022 24.45 29.25 -6.82
CA TYR A 1022 24.02 29.87 -8.09
C TYR A 1022 23.00 30.99 -7.89
N ARG A 1023 22.83 31.82 -8.94
CA ARG A 1023 21.76 32.81 -9.02
C ARG A 1023 20.51 32.11 -9.53
N ARG A 1024 19.33 32.48 -9.01
CA ARG A 1024 18.01 31.97 -9.43
C ARG A 1024 17.82 31.76 -10.94
N ASP A 1025 18.35 32.66 -11.78
CA ASP A 1025 18.21 32.61 -13.24
C ASP A 1025 19.24 31.73 -13.96
N ALA A 1026 20.14 31.04 -13.26
CA ALA A 1026 20.99 30.02 -13.85
C ALA A 1026 20.16 28.88 -14.49
N ILE A 1027 18.91 28.70 -14.01
CA ILE A 1027 17.84 28.04 -14.76
C ILE A 1027 16.73 29.01 -15.15
N ASP A 1028 16.18 28.81 -16.34
CA ASP A 1028 15.02 29.55 -16.84
C ASP A 1028 13.70 28.93 -16.33
N TRP A 1029 13.21 29.41 -15.18
CA TRP A 1029 11.98 28.91 -14.55
C TRP A 1029 10.83 29.93 -14.43
N THR A 1030 9.61 29.44 -14.13
CA THR A 1030 8.41 30.25 -13.83
C THR A 1030 7.65 29.74 -12.62
N ASP A 1031 7.36 30.56 -11.61
CA ASP A 1031 6.47 30.28 -10.47
C ASP A 1031 5.16 31.03 -10.53
N ALA A 1032 4.12 30.33 -10.98
CA ALA A 1032 2.76 30.86 -11.01
C ALA A 1032 2.12 30.70 -9.62
N TRP A 1033 2.21 31.76 -8.81
CA TRP A 1033 1.42 31.85 -7.58
C TRP A 1033 -0.06 32.08 -7.90
N PRO A 1034 -1.01 31.44 -7.20
CA PRO A 1034 -2.42 31.44 -7.62
C PRO A 1034 -3.28 32.49 -6.95
N GLU A 1035 -2.92 32.87 -5.72
CA GLU A 1035 -3.59 33.90 -4.92
C GLU A 1035 -5.10 33.69 -4.68
N LYS A 1036 -5.56 32.44 -4.43
CA LYS A 1036 -6.95 32.18 -4.01
C LYS A 1036 -7.08 31.40 -2.72
N GLU A 1037 -8.26 31.53 -2.11
CA GLU A 1037 -8.62 30.81 -0.89
C GLU A 1037 -9.31 29.50 -1.20
N ASP A 1038 -10.34 29.51 -2.05
CA ASP A 1038 -11.22 28.37 -2.36
C ASP A 1038 -10.65 27.41 -3.43
N THR A 1039 -11.15 26.19 -3.40
CA THR A 1039 -10.58 25.06 -4.12
C THR A 1039 -11.12 24.83 -5.47
N LYS A 1040 -12.21 25.46 -5.87
CA LYS A 1040 -12.36 25.58 -7.30
C LYS A 1040 -11.28 26.49 -7.89
N ASP A 1041 -10.69 27.39 -7.11
CA ASP A 1041 -10.22 28.66 -7.62
C ASP A 1041 -8.69 28.79 -7.78
N VAL A 1042 -7.89 28.27 -6.83
CA VAL A 1042 -6.42 28.05 -7.00
C VAL A 1042 -6.14 27.00 -8.12
N ALA A 1043 -7.23 26.49 -8.70
CA ALA A 1043 -7.45 25.23 -9.38
C ALA A 1043 -7.97 25.48 -10.80
N GLU A 1044 -8.97 26.36 -10.91
CA GLU A 1044 -9.33 27.16 -12.09
C GLU A 1044 -8.17 28.08 -12.57
N PHE A 1045 -6.91 27.76 -12.18
CA PHE A 1045 -5.69 28.53 -12.45
C PHE A 1045 -4.54 27.74 -13.10
N ALA A 1046 -3.91 26.75 -12.44
CA ALA A 1046 -2.47 26.55 -12.68
C ALA A 1046 -2.06 25.45 -13.65
N ILE A 1047 -2.87 24.43 -13.94
CA ILE A 1047 -2.62 23.57 -15.13
C ILE A 1047 -2.46 24.41 -16.37
N ASP A 1048 -3.18 25.53 -16.45
CA ASP A 1048 -3.14 26.38 -17.62
C ASP A 1048 -1.69 26.84 -17.83
N ALA A 1049 -0.89 26.95 -16.76
CA ALA A 1049 0.55 27.10 -16.88
C ALA A 1049 1.29 25.88 -17.47
N TRP A 1050 0.82 24.62 -17.35
CA TRP A 1050 1.47 23.42 -17.95
C TRP A 1050 0.99 23.09 -19.35
N LYS A 1051 -0.31 23.22 -19.62
CA LYS A 1051 -0.87 23.32 -20.98
C LYS A 1051 -0.12 24.38 -21.80
N ARG A 1052 0.33 25.45 -21.13
CA ARG A 1052 1.07 26.59 -21.74
C ARG A 1052 2.57 26.57 -21.40
N LYS A 1053 3.12 25.48 -20.87
CA LYS A 1053 4.54 25.44 -20.48
C LYS A 1053 5.44 25.56 -21.70
N THR A 1054 6.49 26.35 -21.54
CA THR A 1054 7.62 26.46 -22.48
C THR A 1054 8.99 26.42 -21.79
N LYS A 1055 9.02 26.28 -20.45
CA LYS A 1055 10.18 26.48 -19.58
C LYS A 1055 10.09 25.59 -18.34
N PHE A 1056 11.09 25.61 -17.47
CA PHE A 1056 10.99 24.93 -16.18
C PHE A 1056 9.85 25.59 -15.36
N HIS A 1057 8.72 24.92 -15.06
CA HIS A 1057 7.54 25.57 -14.48
C HIS A 1057 7.18 25.15 -13.05
N VAL A 1058 7.55 25.97 -12.06
CA VAL A 1058 6.98 25.88 -10.72
C VAL A 1058 5.48 26.10 -10.83
N GLY A 1059 4.73 25.01 -10.86
CA GLY A 1059 3.43 25.09 -10.26
C GLY A 1059 3.74 25.35 -8.78
N GLN A 1060 3.17 26.40 -8.25
CA GLN A 1060 2.97 26.39 -6.82
C GLN A 1060 2.05 25.23 -6.49
N TRP A 1061 2.04 24.79 -5.24
CA TRP A 1061 0.82 24.13 -4.84
C TRP A 1061 0.35 24.52 -3.45
N ILE A 1062 -0.42 25.60 -3.35
CA ILE A 1062 -0.82 26.17 -2.06
C ILE A 1062 -2.13 26.97 -2.12
N SER A 1063 -3.09 26.62 -1.25
CA SER A 1063 -4.11 27.59 -0.80
C SER A 1063 -3.42 28.77 -0.16
N THR A 1064 -3.85 29.99 -0.49
CA THR A 1064 -3.36 31.23 0.13
C THR A 1064 -4.49 31.86 0.95
N PRO A 1065 -4.91 31.27 2.09
CA PRO A 1065 -6.02 31.76 2.90
C PRO A 1065 -5.65 33.06 3.60
N ASN A 1066 -6.58 34.02 3.69
CA ASN A 1066 -6.32 35.25 4.43
C ASN A 1066 -5.99 34.99 5.92
N PRO A 1067 -5.30 35.93 6.59
CA PRO A 1067 -4.88 35.77 7.98
C PRO A 1067 -6.01 35.53 8.99
N LEU A 1068 -7.26 35.95 8.74
CA LEU A 1068 -8.36 35.69 9.68
C LEU A 1068 -8.82 34.24 9.56
N THR A 1069 -9.01 33.75 8.34
CA THR A 1069 -9.36 32.35 8.06
C THR A 1069 -8.34 31.39 8.66
N SER A 1070 -7.04 31.61 8.38
CA SER A 1070 -5.93 30.74 8.85
C SER A 1070 -5.67 30.79 10.37
N THR A 1071 -6.14 31.83 11.06
CA THR A 1071 -5.96 32.01 12.52
C THR A 1071 -7.16 31.55 13.34
N PHE A 1072 -8.38 31.71 12.83
CA PHE A 1072 -9.61 31.61 13.62
C PHE A 1072 -10.65 30.60 13.10
N LEU A 1073 -10.52 30.10 11.86
CA LEU A 1073 -11.46 29.15 11.27
C LEU A 1073 -10.80 27.80 11.00
N TYR A 1074 -9.78 27.77 10.13
CA TYR A 1074 -9.11 26.54 9.72
C TYR A 1074 -7.60 26.79 9.64
N SER A 1075 -6.78 25.98 10.29
CA SER A 1075 -5.32 26.13 10.22
C SER A 1075 -4.79 25.92 8.79
N ILE A 1076 -3.59 26.42 8.47
CA ILE A 1076 -2.84 26.03 7.26
C ILE A 1076 -2.70 24.52 7.22
N GLN A 1077 -2.59 23.84 8.36
CA GLN A 1077 -2.64 22.39 8.42
C GLN A 1077 -4.03 21.81 8.16
N ALA A 1078 -5.11 22.40 8.66
CA ALA A 1078 -6.47 21.99 8.31
C ALA A 1078 -6.62 22.13 6.81
N ILE A 1079 -6.51 23.37 6.32
CA ILE A 1079 -6.53 23.74 4.92
C ILE A 1079 -5.59 22.85 4.10
N ALA A 1080 -4.36 22.55 4.49
CA ALA A 1080 -3.49 21.57 3.82
C ALA A 1080 -4.07 20.14 3.86
N VAL A 1081 -4.34 19.63 5.05
CA VAL A 1081 -4.33 18.19 5.31
C VAL A 1081 -5.71 17.59 5.46
N LEU A 1082 -6.73 18.35 5.88
CA LEU A 1082 -8.08 17.97 5.53
C LEU A 1082 -8.16 18.19 4.02
N PRO A 1083 -8.11 19.42 3.47
CA PRO A 1083 -8.41 19.55 2.06
C PRO A 1083 -7.25 19.74 1.05
N THR A 1084 -6.52 20.86 1.02
CA THR A 1084 -5.47 21.32 0.07
C THR A 1084 -4.26 20.40 -0.19
N ASN A 1085 -4.17 19.14 0.25
CA ASN A 1085 -3.16 18.14 -0.14
C ASN A 1085 -3.80 16.76 -0.26
N PRO A 1086 -4.96 16.56 0.36
CA PRO A 1086 -5.83 15.52 -0.13
C PRO A 1086 -6.71 15.93 -1.31
N ALA A 1087 -6.55 17.16 -1.71
CA ALA A 1087 -5.88 17.59 -2.90
C ALA A 1087 -4.57 16.88 -3.39
N LEU A 1088 -4.51 15.58 -3.74
CA LEU A 1088 -3.34 14.70 -4.17
C LEU A 1088 -3.20 14.08 -5.60
N TYR A 1089 -4.21 13.43 -6.22
CA TYR A 1089 -4.10 12.57 -7.40
C TYR A 1089 -5.01 12.70 -8.73
N TRP A 1090 -6.32 12.44 -8.88
CA TRP A 1090 -7.03 12.47 -10.21
C TRP A 1090 -7.21 13.82 -10.95
N ASN A 1091 -6.91 15.00 -10.39
CA ASN A 1091 -7.63 16.29 -10.51
C ASN A 1091 -6.79 17.41 -11.13
N GLY A 1092 -5.49 17.24 -11.05
CA GLY A 1092 -4.54 17.99 -11.84
C GLY A 1092 -4.82 17.86 -13.31
N VAL A 1093 -5.78 17.03 -13.77
CA VAL A 1093 -5.59 16.00 -14.80
C VAL A 1093 -6.58 15.84 -16.14
N ASN A 1094 -6.54 16.64 -17.30
CA ASN A 1094 -7.35 16.74 -18.61
C ASN A 1094 -6.84 16.81 -20.30
N SER A 1095 -5.96 17.93 -20.11
CA SER A 1095 -5.04 18.78 -21.03
C SER A 1095 -3.51 19.15 -20.91
N ILE A 1096 -2.66 18.75 -19.93
CA ILE A 1096 -1.27 18.25 -20.14
C ILE A 1096 -1.24 17.13 -21.22
N SER A 1097 -0.14 16.44 -21.53
CA SER A 1097 -0.14 15.02 -21.97
C SER A 1097 1.30 14.46 -22.01
N PRO A 1098 1.70 13.30 -22.63
CA PRO A 1098 3.13 12.94 -22.70
C PRO A 1098 4.01 14.09 -23.20
N THR A 1099 3.40 15.04 -23.91
CA THR A 1099 3.91 16.32 -24.36
C THR A 1099 3.92 17.46 -23.31
N ASP A 1100 2.84 17.72 -22.58
CA ASP A 1100 2.70 18.89 -21.71
C ASP A 1100 2.77 18.50 -20.22
N PHE A 1101 3.55 19.22 -19.37
CA PHE A 1101 3.78 18.93 -17.93
C PHE A 1101 4.61 19.99 -17.20
N PRO A 1102 4.46 20.27 -15.88
CA PRO A 1102 5.20 21.31 -15.08
C PRO A 1102 6.77 21.26 -15.04
N ASN A 1103 7.41 22.08 -14.19
CA ASN A 1103 8.69 21.90 -13.46
C ASN A 1103 8.96 22.88 -12.22
N VAL A 1104 8.35 22.73 -11.02
CA VAL A 1104 8.85 22.99 -9.60
C VAL A 1104 7.68 22.85 -8.61
N LEU A 1105 7.96 22.45 -7.36
CA LEU A 1105 7.05 21.83 -6.42
C LEU A 1105 7.09 22.49 -5.08
N LEU A 1106 5.91 22.94 -4.69
CA LEU A 1106 5.61 23.33 -3.34
C LEU A 1106 4.39 22.57 -2.82
N VAL A 1107 4.52 21.96 -1.65
CA VAL A 1107 3.40 21.60 -0.79
C VAL A 1107 3.55 22.25 0.56
N ASP A 1108 2.46 22.65 1.21
CA ASP A 1108 2.44 22.64 2.68
C ASP A 1108 2.15 21.21 3.14
N TYR A 1109 2.69 20.84 4.28
CA TYR A 1109 2.39 19.62 5.03
C TYR A 1109 2.58 18.39 4.15
N ILE A 1110 3.77 18.32 3.55
CA ILE A 1110 4.21 17.14 2.82
C ILE A 1110 4.02 15.92 3.68
N GLY A 1111 3.53 14.85 3.06
CA GLY A 1111 3.17 13.70 3.84
C GLY A 1111 1.77 13.73 4.48
N MET A 1112 1.22 14.88 4.84
CA MET A 1112 0.22 14.85 5.89
C MET A 1112 -1.18 14.53 5.37
N VAL A 1113 -1.89 13.75 6.19
CA VAL A 1113 -3.25 13.22 5.98
C VAL A 1113 -4.07 13.21 7.30
N LEU A 1114 -3.57 13.88 8.35
CA LEU A 1114 -4.32 14.26 9.55
C LEU A 1114 -3.73 15.54 10.07
N LEU A 1115 -4.56 16.18 10.87
CA LEU A 1115 -4.18 17.28 11.72
C LEU A 1115 -3.43 16.79 12.96
N ASN A 1116 -2.57 17.69 13.45
CA ASN A 1116 -1.88 17.70 14.73
C ASN A 1116 -0.93 16.52 15.00
N ASP A 1117 -0.67 15.72 13.98
CA ASP A 1117 0.03 14.47 14.13
C ASP A 1117 1.12 14.41 13.05
N ALA A 1118 2.39 14.23 13.44
CA ALA A 1118 3.57 14.64 12.63
C ALA A 1118 4.62 13.54 12.28
N LYS A 1119 4.57 12.38 12.94
CA LYS A 1119 5.62 11.36 13.03
C LYS A 1119 5.59 10.29 11.88
N TRP A 1120 6.46 9.26 11.84
CA TRP A 1120 6.83 8.50 10.59
C TRP A 1120 6.11 7.20 10.16
N ASP A 1121 5.33 6.42 10.92
CA ASP A 1121 4.74 5.18 10.33
C ASP A 1121 3.58 5.46 9.37
N SER A 1122 3.13 6.69 9.37
CA SER A 1122 1.84 7.16 8.94
C SER A 1122 1.37 7.95 7.57
N LEU A 1123 2.08 8.65 6.57
CA LEU A 1123 2.03 9.96 5.73
C LEU A 1123 2.21 9.69 4.20
N SER A 1124 1.92 10.64 3.28
CA SER A 1124 2.26 10.84 1.85
C SER A 1124 3.46 10.14 1.21
N ALA A 1125 3.42 8.82 1.28
CA ALA A 1125 3.93 7.97 0.24
C ALA A 1125 3.24 8.25 -1.09
N GLU A 1126 2.04 8.85 -1.10
CA GLU A 1126 1.46 9.18 -2.40
C GLU A 1126 2.23 10.30 -3.10
N LEU A 1127 2.76 11.29 -2.39
CA LEU A 1127 3.60 12.30 -3.02
C LEU A 1127 4.92 11.67 -3.44
N TYR A 1128 5.43 10.73 -2.65
CA TYR A 1128 6.60 9.90 -2.94
C TYR A 1128 6.43 8.96 -4.14
N THR A 1129 5.25 8.40 -4.38
CA THR A 1129 5.08 7.41 -5.47
C THR A 1129 4.37 8.01 -6.68
N LEU A 1130 3.72 9.16 -6.50
CA LEU A 1130 3.56 10.14 -7.56
C LEU A 1130 4.84 10.88 -7.86
N ALA A 1131 5.76 10.93 -6.89
CA ALA A 1131 7.15 11.18 -7.20
C ALA A 1131 7.45 10.14 -8.23
N ILE A 1132 7.48 8.87 -7.88
CA ILE A 1132 8.01 7.90 -8.83
C ILE A 1132 7.22 7.91 -10.17
N GLY A 1133 5.95 8.36 -10.28
CA GLY A 1133 5.45 9.35 -11.29
C GLY A 1133 5.23 9.05 -12.81
N LEU A 1134 5.91 9.70 -13.79
CA LEU A 1134 5.63 9.82 -15.28
C LEU A 1134 6.75 9.49 -16.36
N ASN A 1135 7.73 8.56 -16.30
CA ASN A 1135 8.96 8.38 -17.14
C ASN A 1135 9.07 6.94 -17.53
N LEU A 1136 9.18 5.96 -16.60
CA LEU A 1136 9.24 4.53 -16.94
C LEU A 1136 8.18 4.17 -17.98
N TYR A 1137 7.10 4.94 -18.09
CA TYR A 1137 6.40 5.06 -19.36
C TYR A 1137 6.00 6.50 -19.68
N THR A 1138 5.52 7.38 -18.81
CA THR A 1138 4.68 8.46 -19.36
C THR A 1138 5.44 9.51 -20.22
N ILE A 1139 6.71 9.79 -19.94
CA ILE A 1139 7.67 10.46 -20.81
C ILE A 1139 8.45 9.43 -21.62
N SER A 1140 8.56 8.15 -21.21
CA SER A 1140 9.09 7.11 -22.11
C SER A 1140 8.22 6.77 -23.32
N GLU A 1141 6.95 7.17 -23.33
CA GLU A 1141 6.06 7.16 -24.49
C GLU A 1141 6.14 8.47 -25.27
N ASN A 1142 6.64 9.54 -24.65
CA ASN A 1142 7.11 10.68 -25.40
C ASN A 1142 8.47 10.34 -26.04
N CYS A 1143 8.42 9.73 -27.23
CA CYS A 1143 9.61 9.41 -28.01
C CYS A 1143 10.45 10.63 -28.44
N ASP A 1144 9.93 11.87 -28.30
CA ASP A 1144 10.73 13.08 -28.52
C ASP A 1144 11.70 13.32 -27.35
N ILE A 1145 11.35 12.90 -26.13
CA ILE A 1145 12.23 12.96 -24.96
C ILE A 1145 13.01 11.66 -24.79
N ASN A 1146 12.32 10.51 -24.80
CA ASN A 1146 12.94 9.22 -24.49
C ASN A 1146 13.16 8.38 -25.75
N LYS A 1147 14.42 8.20 -26.15
CA LYS A 1147 14.78 7.50 -27.40
C LYS A 1147 14.71 5.98 -27.33
N ARG A 1148 14.71 5.41 -26.12
CA ARG A 1148 14.55 3.97 -25.85
C ARG A 1148 13.06 3.62 -25.79
N ARG A 1149 12.71 2.36 -26.00
CA ARG A 1149 11.35 1.85 -25.78
C ARG A 1149 10.96 2.05 -24.31
N SER A 1150 9.68 2.22 -24.06
CA SER A 1150 9.15 2.37 -22.70
C SER A 1150 9.57 1.18 -21.83
N PRO A 1151 10.36 1.38 -20.74
CA PRO A 1151 10.94 0.32 -19.93
C PRO A 1151 9.91 -0.50 -19.15
N LEU A 1152 8.67 -0.01 -19.04
CA LEU A 1152 7.55 -0.82 -18.60
C LEU A 1152 7.14 -1.93 -19.60
N LEU A 1153 7.35 -1.74 -20.89
CA LEU A 1153 6.84 -2.69 -21.88
C LEU A 1153 7.69 -3.98 -21.89
N PRO A 1154 7.08 -5.15 -22.17
CA PRO A 1154 7.82 -6.41 -22.22
C PRO A 1154 8.97 -6.36 -23.22
N SER A 1155 10.19 -6.59 -22.73
CA SER A 1155 11.39 -6.83 -23.55
C SER A 1155 12.29 -7.89 -22.89
N PRO A 1156 13.12 -8.63 -23.65
CA PRO A 1156 14.02 -9.64 -23.09
C PRO A 1156 15.07 -9.06 -22.14
N LYS A 1157 15.37 -7.75 -22.24
CA LYS A 1157 16.18 -7.03 -21.25
C LYS A 1157 15.37 -6.70 -20.01
N ASN A 1158 14.15 -6.20 -20.16
CA ASN A 1158 13.29 -5.82 -19.03
C ASN A 1158 12.96 -7.02 -18.14
N GLN A 1159 12.59 -8.16 -18.72
CA GLN A 1159 12.40 -9.41 -17.98
C GLN A 1159 13.64 -9.85 -17.18
N ARG A 1160 14.86 -9.50 -17.63
CA ARG A 1160 16.13 -9.87 -16.99
C ARG A 1160 16.71 -8.76 -16.10
N ARG A 1161 16.06 -7.60 -16.01
CA ARG A 1161 16.46 -6.48 -15.14
C ARG A 1161 16.53 -6.93 -13.71
N PRO A 1162 17.32 -6.27 -12.86
CA PRO A 1162 17.06 -6.46 -11.45
C PRO A 1162 15.67 -5.91 -11.12
N PRO A 1163 15.08 -6.35 -10.01
CA PRO A 1163 14.70 -5.45 -8.96
C PRO A 1163 15.21 -3.99 -9.07
N ASN A 1164 14.27 -3.05 -9.08
CA ASN A 1164 14.36 -1.59 -8.93
C ASN A 1164 13.72 -1.13 -7.59
N PRO A 1165 14.42 -0.49 -6.63
CA PRO A 1165 14.06 -0.64 -5.20
C PRO A 1165 12.91 0.25 -4.69
N LEU A 1166 12.27 0.96 -5.59
CA LEU A 1166 11.05 1.74 -5.36
C LEU A 1166 9.82 0.91 -5.58
N VAL A 1167 9.94 -0.07 -6.49
CA VAL A 1167 8.97 -1.12 -6.66
C VAL A 1167 8.85 -1.69 -5.26
N SER A 1168 7.70 -1.50 -4.64
CA SER A 1168 7.48 -2.13 -3.35
C SER A 1168 7.59 -3.64 -3.56
N GLN A 1169 7.90 -4.42 -2.57
CA GLN A 1169 7.13 -5.65 -2.42
C GLN A 1169 5.85 -5.28 -1.74
N PHE A 1170 5.99 -4.89 -0.49
CA PHE A 1170 4.88 -4.64 0.37
C PHE A 1170 3.77 -5.66 0.23
N ASN A 1171 3.98 -6.96 -0.08
CA ASN A 1171 2.80 -7.83 -0.13
C ASN A 1171 2.22 -8.17 1.26
N GLY A 1172 2.65 -7.42 2.29
CA GLY A 1172 2.29 -7.49 3.69
C GLY A 1172 1.22 -6.51 4.08
N ILE A 1173 1.29 -6.00 5.32
CA ILE A 1173 0.14 -5.30 5.89
C ILE A 1173 0.31 -3.85 6.38
N ILE A 1174 1.37 -3.41 7.06
CA ILE A 1174 1.51 -1.96 7.25
C ILE A 1174 0.36 -1.30 8.08
N PHE A 1175 -0.08 -1.73 9.27
CA PHE A 1175 -1.10 -0.98 10.06
C PHE A 1175 -0.59 0.43 10.47
N ALA A 1176 -1.40 1.08 11.30
CA ALA A 1176 -1.37 2.33 12.03
C ALA A 1176 -2.02 2.23 13.39
N ASN A 1177 -1.49 1.35 14.17
CA ASN A 1177 -0.57 1.96 15.06
C ASN A 1177 0.79 1.26 14.82
N GLY A 1178 1.09 1.12 13.51
CA GLY A 1178 2.31 1.54 12.80
C GLY A 1178 3.52 0.67 12.96
N THR A 1179 3.41 -0.28 13.88
CA THR A 1179 4.52 -1.04 14.41
C THR A 1179 4.78 -2.26 13.50
N THR A 1180 4.91 -1.98 12.20
CA THR A 1180 5.37 -2.76 11.04
C THR A 1180 5.03 -4.28 10.94
N ILE A 1181 4.35 -4.85 9.91
CA ILE A 1181 4.27 -6.33 9.64
C ILE A 1181 4.21 -6.86 8.17
N GLU A 1182 4.94 -7.98 7.91
CA GLU A 1182 5.37 -8.44 6.57
C GLU A 1182 5.76 -9.96 6.35
N HIS A 1183 5.01 -11.05 6.65
CA HIS A 1183 5.24 -12.44 6.08
C HIS A 1183 4.13 -13.51 6.46
N PRO A 1184 3.06 -13.94 5.71
CA PRO A 1184 1.65 -14.23 6.27
C PRO A 1184 0.93 -15.66 6.58
N PRO A 1185 -0.08 -16.00 7.56
CA PRO A 1185 -1.03 -17.21 7.66
C PRO A 1185 -2.63 -17.22 8.01
N PRO A 1186 -3.77 -17.60 7.27
CA PRO A 1186 -4.30 -17.80 5.87
C PRO A 1186 -4.97 -16.64 5.01
N GLY A 1187 -5.49 -15.53 5.55
CA GLY A 1187 -5.65 -14.23 4.84
C GLY A 1187 -6.86 -13.33 5.17
N PHE A 1188 -7.02 -12.41 6.13
CA PHE A 1188 -6.22 -11.77 7.19
C PHE A 1188 -5.54 -10.39 6.93
N HIS A 1189 -6.04 -9.19 6.65
CA HIS A 1189 -7.38 -8.65 6.45
C HIS A 1189 -8.35 -8.60 7.67
N PRO A 1190 -8.97 -7.52 8.19
CA PRO A 1190 -10.09 -7.61 9.17
C PRO A 1190 -11.46 -7.44 8.52
N GLY A 1191 -12.51 -8.21 8.74
CA GLY A 1191 -13.80 -7.92 8.08
C GLY A 1191 -13.90 -7.95 6.53
N ARG A 1192 -14.34 -9.07 5.90
CA ARG A 1192 -15.09 -9.17 4.62
C ARG A 1192 -16.20 -10.11 4.88
N VAL A 1193 -17.29 -9.92 4.14
CA VAL A 1193 -18.44 -10.79 4.22
C VAL A 1193 -18.12 -12.27 4.30
N GLU A 1194 -18.27 -12.72 5.53
CA GLU A 1194 -18.85 -13.98 5.89
C GLU A 1194 -20.04 -14.34 5.01
N ILE A 1195 -21.18 -13.75 5.32
CA ILE A 1195 -22.46 -14.12 4.76
C ILE A 1195 -23.04 -12.88 4.11
N LEU A 1196 -23.09 -12.87 2.78
CA LEU A 1196 -23.84 -11.88 2.01
C LEU A 1196 -25.22 -11.86 2.58
N ARG A 1197 -25.56 -10.76 3.25
CA ARG A 1197 -26.79 -10.69 4.00
C ARG A 1197 -27.96 -10.41 3.10
N ASN A 1198 -29.12 -10.85 3.52
CA ASN A 1198 -30.39 -10.54 2.86
C ASN A 1198 -30.51 -9.01 2.64
N GLY A 1199 -30.62 -8.59 1.38
CA GLY A 1199 -30.52 -7.18 0.95
C GLY A 1199 -29.27 -6.83 0.14
N THR A 1200 -28.36 -7.77 -0.13
CA THR A 1200 -27.09 -7.53 -0.86
C THR A 1200 -27.30 -7.28 -2.37
N VAL A 1201 -26.99 -6.07 -2.87
CA VAL A 1201 -27.30 -5.58 -4.23
C VAL A 1201 -26.14 -5.71 -5.23
N PHE A 1202 -26.14 -6.73 -6.10
CA PHE A 1202 -25.11 -7.04 -7.11
C PHE A 1202 -25.00 -6.08 -8.31
N SER A 1203 -23.92 -6.17 -9.12
CA SER A 1203 -23.61 -5.37 -10.35
C SER A 1203 -24.80 -5.15 -11.24
N ASN A 1204 -25.50 -6.25 -11.42
CA ASN A 1204 -26.60 -6.43 -12.33
C ASN A 1204 -27.93 -6.04 -11.67
N GLY A 1205 -27.89 -5.34 -10.53
CA GLY A 1205 -29.06 -4.97 -9.73
C GLY A 1205 -29.73 -6.14 -8.98
N THR A 1206 -29.13 -7.35 -8.99
CA THR A 1206 -29.72 -8.48 -8.24
C THR A 1206 -29.68 -8.16 -6.76
N VAL A 1207 -30.79 -8.29 -6.04
CA VAL A 1207 -30.79 -8.19 -4.58
C VAL A 1207 -30.88 -9.57 -3.98
N LEU A 1208 -29.93 -9.92 -3.14
CA LEU A 1208 -29.89 -11.17 -2.41
C LEU A 1208 -31.06 -11.26 -1.42
N LYS A 1209 -31.69 -12.44 -1.31
CA LYS A 1209 -32.95 -12.65 -0.57
C LYS A 1209 -32.81 -13.43 0.72
N GLU A 1210 -31.65 -14.00 0.97
CA GLU A 1210 -31.32 -14.79 2.14
C GLU A 1210 -29.83 -14.63 2.43
N ASP A 1211 -29.46 -14.88 3.67
CA ASP A 1211 -28.08 -14.85 4.13
C ASP A 1211 -27.29 -16.00 3.48
N VAL A 1212 -26.58 -15.76 2.36
CA VAL A 1212 -25.67 -16.76 1.77
C VAL A 1212 -24.26 -16.50 2.29
N PRO A 1213 -23.45 -17.51 2.64
CA PRO A 1213 -22.00 -17.35 2.58
C PRO A 1213 -21.65 -16.62 1.28
N ASN A 1214 -20.58 -15.83 1.23
CA ASN A 1214 -20.03 -15.54 -0.09
C ASN A 1214 -19.96 -16.87 -0.90
N PRO A 1215 -20.21 -16.89 -2.22
CA PRO A 1215 -20.49 -18.16 -2.89
C PRO A 1215 -19.23 -18.99 -3.11
N ASP A 1216 -18.64 -18.86 -4.28
CA ASP A 1216 -17.31 -18.31 -4.35
C ASP A 1216 -16.98 -17.42 -3.11
N PHE A 1217 -16.27 -17.96 -2.09
CA PHE A 1217 -15.88 -17.36 -0.80
C PHE A 1217 -14.46 -17.61 -0.25
N ASN A 1218 -14.22 -18.79 0.30
CA ASN A 1218 -13.35 -19.04 1.45
C ASN A 1218 -11.83 -18.89 1.20
N SER A 1219 -11.36 -19.44 0.09
CA SER A 1219 -10.17 -20.30 -0.09
C SER A 1219 -8.82 -19.57 -0.14
N THR A 1220 -8.12 -19.41 -1.29
CA THR A 1220 -7.14 -18.32 -1.57
C THR A 1220 -6.57 -18.20 -3.00
N SER A 1221 -7.06 -17.21 -3.78
CA SER A 1221 -6.46 -16.70 -5.03
C SER A 1221 -5.53 -15.53 -4.86
N PHE A 1222 -6.03 -14.37 -4.40
CA PHE A 1222 -6.25 -13.31 -5.38
C PHE A 1222 -4.93 -12.62 -5.55
#